data_AF-A0A9P6D621-F1
#
_entry.id   AF-A0A9P6D621-F1
#
_cell.length_a   1.000
_cell.length_b   1.000
_cell.length_c   1.000
_cell.angle_alpha   90.00
_cell.angle_beta   90.00
_cell.angle_gamma   90.00
#
_symmetry.space_group_name_H-M   'P 1'
#
loop_
_entity.id
_entity.type
_entity.pdbx_description
1 polymer ?
#
loop_
_entity_poly.entity_id
_entity_poly.type
_entity_poly.pdbx_seq_one_letter_code
_entity_poly.pdbx_strand_id
1 'polypeptide(L)'
;MRQKSQTAEDAKFRTALENMRYRSCTLEDIQFLRGRVSANIEGRQSVCDINFRNVSIITARHVNKDAINVLEEQRFASEHNQVLTTFYCEDTVAPIADLDEVKGKRRATKVRLEENIQRILWKQPACSVEKKIPTKLNLCKGLPVMLRDNSATELCMTNGQEGTVYDWVSAVGVYGQLVLDVLFVELKSPPVSVQFEGLPLNVVPILKTANPTWCELPSGKRMHVSRSQVEVTVNYAMTDFASQGKTRVNNVVHLNDTTSHQGYYTALSHSATASGTLILQAFNPSIISDKKCSGALRQEFRDLELLDDITHLQFEGKLPASVIGDTRRTLVRAFRQHKSDSYVPQHVHSAIQWNKKQPYVEPDFNNLDWSIIPTQQVTKFLSDDYVKQMKDKTDSWKTDHIDCSNPVVEPSLLDSHNMERDTADNSCAYDTVITLLYNAWLDKPSSVLAFPELSNNLFPAIAELFDQVNRGQESLTETRDYMRQALCAQRPNEFSYGEYASVSGILDVLFGCTSGQINLSYSCAAGHCTSTLSAPHASFLVSLESTASTSVEAWCSSQGSETRRLCVVCSEGILVKQMYTYPPYFIAFDFVAGAVHIDRKVYLNVHGTDVPYHLKSVIYHGRSHFIGRYIDKRGRIWVYDGMS
;
A
#
# COMPACT_ATOMS: atom_id res chain seq x y z
N MET A 1 -7.33 -10.29 -25.79
CA MET A 1 -6.50 -9.10 -26.11
C MET A 1 -7.08 -8.40 -27.32
N ARG A 2 -7.11 -7.06 -27.33
CA ARG A 2 -7.69 -6.25 -28.42
C ARG A 2 -6.58 -5.58 -29.25
N GLN A 3 -5.62 -6.38 -29.73
CA GLN A 3 -4.59 -5.86 -30.62
C GLN A 3 -5.18 -5.58 -32.00
N LYS A 4 -4.93 -4.38 -32.54
CA LYS A 4 -5.47 -3.94 -33.84
C LYS A 4 -4.57 -4.35 -35.02
N SER A 5 -3.30 -4.66 -34.75
CA SER A 5 -2.30 -5.08 -35.72
C SER A 5 -1.61 -6.37 -35.28
N GLN A 6 -0.99 -7.07 -36.24
CA GLN A 6 -0.30 -8.33 -36.01
C GLN A 6 1.11 -8.29 -36.62
N THR A 7 1.89 -7.27 -36.26
CA THR A 7 3.31 -7.21 -36.63
C THR A 7 4.14 -8.22 -35.82
N ALA A 8 5.40 -8.43 -36.23
CA ALA A 8 6.32 -9.28 -35.46
C ALA A 8 6.56 -8.75 -34.03
N GLU A 9 6.57 -7.43 -33.83
CA GLU A 9 6.66 -6.84 -32.50
C GLU A 9 5.37 -7.01 -31.70
N ASP A 10 4.20 -6.90 -32.33
CA ASP A 10 2.91 -7.14 -31.67
C ASP A 10 2.77 -8.59 -31.21
N ALA A 11 3.31 -9.53 -31.99
CA ALA A 11 3.38 -10.94 -31.61
C ALA A 11 4.27 -11.16 -30.37
N LYS A 12 5.48 -10.56 -30.34
CA LYS A 12 6.35 -10.59 -29.15
C LYS A 12 5.66 -9.97 -27.93
N PHE A 13 4.99 -8.85 -28.11
CA PHE A 13 4.27 -8.20 -27.03
C PHE A 13 3.11 -9.05 -26.51
N ARG A 14 2.37 -9.72 -27.41
CA ARG A 14 1.30 -10.65 -27.05
C ARG A 14 1.82 -11.80 -26.21
N THR A 15 2.91 -12.42 -26.64
CA THR A 15 3.58 -13.49 -25.89
C THR A 15 4.05 -13.00 -24.52
N ALA A 16 4.66 -11.81 -24.46
CA ALA A 16 5.07 -11.21 -23.20
C ALA A 16 3.88 -10.98 -22.25
N LEU A 17 2.72 -10.52 -22.75
CA LEU A 17 1.50 -10.35 -21.96
C LEU A 17 0.90 -11.68 -21.48
N GLU A 18 0.87 -12.70 -22.35
CA GLU A 18 0.41 -14.06 -22.01
C GLU A 18 1.26 -14.66 -20.89
N ASN A 19 2.59 -14.57 -21.02
CA ASN A 19 3.50 -15.00 -19.98
C ASN A 19 3.35 -14.17 -18.69
N MET A 20 3.21 -12.86 -18.82
CA MET A 20 3.04 -11.94 -17.69
C MET A 20 1.80 -12.27 -16.86
N ARG A 21 0.69 -12.64 -17.52
CA ARG A 21 -0.56 -13.06 -16.87
C ARG A 21 -0.34 -14.18 -15.85
N TYR A 22 0.63 -15.06 -16.09
CA TYR A 22 0.95 -16.20 -15.22
C TYR A 22 2.22 -16.01 -14.39
N ARG A 23 2.82 -14.80 -14.44
CA ARG A 23 4.14 -14.48 -13.86
C ARG A 23 5.25 -15.38 -14.42
N SER A 24 5.23 -15.63 -15.72
CA SER A 24 6.17 -16.53 -16.40
C SER A 24 6.92 -15.84 -17.53
N CYS A 25 7.13 -14.52 -17.45
CA CYS A 25 7.91 -13.79 -18.46
C CYS A 25 9.31 -14.40 -18.60
N THR A 26 9.70 -14.67 -19.84
CA THR A 26 11.05 -15.15 -20.16
C THR A 26 12.04 -14.00 -20.24
N LEU A 27 13.33 -14.31 -20.42
CA LEU A 27 14.35 -13.28 -20.59
C LEU A 27 14.11 -12.47 -21.87
N GLU A 28 13.63 -13.12 -22.94
CA GLU A 28 13.27 -12.49 -24.20
C GLU A 28 12.10 -11.51 -24.02
N ASP A 29 11.08 -11.88 -23.24
CA ASP A 29 9.95 -10.99 -22.90
C ASP A 29 10.45 -9.76 -22.15
N ILE A 30 11.33 -9.95 -21.17
CA ILE A 30 11.91 -8.85 -20.38
C ILE A 30 12.76 -7.93 -21.26
N GLN A 31 13.59 -8.48 -22.13
CA GLN A 31 14.39 -7.71 -23.08
C GLN A 31 13.51 -6.90 -24.04
N PHE A 32 12.44 -7.51 -24.54
CA PHE A 32 11.45 -6.84 -25.37
C PHE A 32 10.80 -5.66 -24.63
N LEU A 33 10.31 -5.88 -23.40
CA LEU A 33 9.68 -4.83 -22.58
C LEU A 33 10.67 -3.72 -22.21
N ARG A 34 11.94 -4.03 -21.95
CA ARG A 34 13.00 -3.02 -21.75
C ARG A 34 13.22 -2.17 -23.00
N GLY A 35 12.96 -2.70 -24.19
CA GLY A 35 12.94 -1.96 -25.45
C GLY A 35 11.76 -0.99 -25.59
N ARG A 36 10.78 -1.04 -24.68
CA ARG A 36 9.65 -0.09 -24.61
C ARG A 36 9.81 0.95 -23.49
N VAL A 37 10.93 0.92 -22.77
CA VAL A 37 11.27 1.95 -21.78
C VAL A 37 11.61 3.25 -22.49
N SER A 38 10.94 4.34 -22.08
CA SER A 38 11.17 5.70 -22.57
C SER A 38 12.62 6.09 -22.39
N ALA A 39 13.27 6.55 -23.47
CA ALA A 39 14.65 7.00 -23.45
C ALA A 39 14.87 8.15 -24.44
N ASN A 40 15.65 9.15 -24.05
CA ASN A 40 16.06 10.24 -24.93
C ASN A 40 17.30 9.84 -25.75
N ILE A 41 17.20 8.77 -26.53
CA ILE A 41 18.26 8.23 -27.39
C ILE A 41 17.70 8.08 -28.80
N GLU A 42 18.49 8.43 -29.82
CA GLU A 42 18.09 8.34 -31.22
C GLU A 42 17.62 6.91 -31.58
N GLY A 43 16.47 6.82 -32.25
CA GLY A 43 15.84 5.55 -32.60
C GLY A 43 15.02 4.87 -31.48
N ARG A 44 14.95 5.44 -30.26
CA ARG A 44 14.03 5.01 -29.21
C ARG A 44 12.88 5.99 -29.02
N GLN A 45 11.75 5.46 -28.59
CA GLN A 45 10.56 6.27 -28.26
C GLN A 45 10.77 6.99 -26.93
N SER A 46 10.27 8.22 -26.86
CA SER A 46 10.31 9.07 -25.68
C SER A 46 8.91 9.55 -25.32
N VAL A 47 8.67 9.80 -24.04
CA VAL A 47 7.44 10.46 -23.56
C VAL A 47 7.27 11.85 -24.17
N CYS A 48 8.36 12.46 -24.63
CA CYS A 48 8.35 13.75 -25.32
C CYS A 48 7.85 13.66 -26.77
N ASP A 49 7.72 12.46 -27.34
CA ASP A 49 7.21 12.30 -28.71
C ASP A 49 5.76 12.78 -28.79
N ILE A 50 5.40 13.38 -29.93
CA ILE A 50 4.07 14.00 -30.15
C ILE A 50 2.91 13.03 -29.87
N ASN A 51 3.13 11.75 -30.13
CA ASN A 51 2.13 10.69 -29.95
C ASN A 51 1.85 10.38 -28.47
N PHE A 52 2.78 10.70 -27.56
CA PHE A 52 2.71 10.38 -26.13
C PHE A 52 2.52 11.62 -25.23
N ARG A 53 2.82 12.82 -25.72
CA ARG A 53 2.83 14.08 -24.95
C ARG A 53 1.55 14.39 -24.15
N ASN A 54 0.38 14.11 -24.73
CA ASN A 54 -0.94 14.38 -24.13
C ASN A 54 -1.73 13.09 -23.84
N VAL A 55 -1.01 11.98 -23.68
CA VAL A 55 -1.62 10.69 -23.35
C VAL A 55 -1.61 10.54 -21.83
N SER A 56 -2.79 10.28 -21.24
CA SER A 56 -2.84 10.00 -19.80
C SER A 56 -1.99 8.77 -19.45
N ILE A 57 -1.17 8.94 -18.43
CA ILE A 57 -0.25 7.94 -17.89
C ILE A 57 -1.01 7.03 -16.93
N ILE A 58 -0.85 5.72 -17.07
CA ILE A 58 -1.38 4.76 -16.09
C ILE A 58 -0.36 4.61 -14.96
N THR A 59 -0.77 4.86 -13.72
CA THR A 59 0.06 4.70 -12.52
C THR A 59 -0.58 3.70 -11.54
N ALA A 60 0.24 3.09 -10.68
CA ALA A 60 -0.28 2.21 -9.63
C ALA A 60 -0.86 2.97 -8.43
N ARG A 61 -0.33 4.16 -8.12
CA ARG A 61 -0.65 4.90 -6.89
C ARG A 61 -1.37 6.21 -7.19
N HIS A 62 -2.36 6.52 -6.35
CA HIS A 62 -3.09 7.79 -6.42
C HIS A 62 -2.20 9.02 -6.17
N VAL A 63 -1.17 8.91 -5.32
CA VAL A 63 -0.22 10.01 -5.07
C VAL A 63 0.53 10.41 -6.33
N ASN A 64 1.04 9.43 -7.10
CA ASN A 64 1.71 9.68 -8.37
C ASN A 64 0.73 10.27 -9.39
N LYS A 65 -0.51 9.75 -9.42
CA LYS A 65 -1.56 10.26 -10.29
C LYS A 65 -1.83 11.74 -10.02
N ASP A 66 -2.04 12.11 -8.76
CA ASP A 66 -2.31 13.49 -8.37
C ASP A 66 -1.10 14.39 -8.65
N ALA A 67 0.12 13.95 -8.33
CA ALA A 67 1.34 14.72 -8.58
C ALA A 67 1.57 14.97 -10.08
N ILE A 68 1.42 13.96 -10.93
CA ILE A 68 1.53 14.11 -12.39
C ILE A 68 0.46 15.07 -12.88
N ASN A 69 -0.79 14.90 -12.47
CA ASN A 69 -1.87 15.80 -12.91
C ASN A 69 -1.61 17.27 -12.54
N VAL A 70 -1.06 17.55 -11.35
CA VAL A 70 -0.69 18.91 -10.92
C VAL A 70 0.46 19.50 -11.76
N LEU A 71 1.46 18.70 -12.11
CA LEU A 71 2.53 19.15 -13.01
C LEU A 71 1.99 19.44 -14.41
N GLU A 72 1.06 18.61 -14.85
CA GLU A 72 0.57 18.62 -16.24
C GLU A 72 -0.49 19.69 -16.49
N GLU A 73 -1.32 20.04 -15.51
CA GLU A 73 -2.20 21.21 -15.61
C GLU A 73 -1.41 22.52 -15.71
N GLN A 74 -0.29 22.64 -14.97
CA GLN A 74 0.60 23.81 -15.02
C GLN A 74 1.30 23.91 -16.36
N ARG A 75 1.83 22.78 -16.85
CA ARG A 75 2.44 22.67 -18.17
C ARG A 75 1.46 23.07 -19.26
N PHE A 76 0.26 22.47 -19.27
CA PHE A 76 -0.75 22.73 -20.28
C PHE A 76 -1.11 24.22 -20.34
N ALA A 77 -1.34 24.86 -19.18
CA ALA A 77 -1.62 26.28 -19.11
C ALA A 77 -0.49 27.14 -19.70
N SER A 78 0.76 26.81 -19.38
CA SER A 78 1.93 27.52 -19.92
C SER A 78 2.08 27.37 -21.44
N GLU A 79 1.90 26.16 -21.98
CA GLU A 79 2.03 25.87 -23.40
C GLU A 79 0.93 26.52 -24.24
N HIS A 80 -0.27 26.70 -23.67
CA HIS A 80 -1.44 27.26 -24.36
C HIS A 80 -1.68 28.74 -24.00
N ASN A 81 -0.75 29.38 -23.30
CA ASN A 81 -0.87 30.77 -22.81
C ASN A 81 -2.20 31.03 -22.08
N GLN A 82 -2.64 30.07 -21.25
CA GLN A 82 -3.83 30.19 -20.43
C GLN A 82 -3.48 30.41 -18.95
N VAL A 83 -4.45 30.94 -18.21
CA VAL A 83 -4.34 31.13 -16.76
C VAL A 83 -5.14 30.05 -16.06
N LEU A 84 -4.51 29.32 -15.14
CA LEU A 84 -5.22 28.39 -14.28
C LEU A 84 -6.09 29.14 -13.29
N THR A 85 -7.36 28.79 -13.25
CA THR A 85 -8.31 29.27 -12.25
C THR A 85 -8.51 28.20 -11.19
N THR A 86 -8.24 28.53 -9.92
CA THR A 86 -8.40 27.61 -8.79
C THR A 86 -9.80 27.72 -8.20
N PHE A 87 -10.53 26.61 -8.19
CA PHE A 87 -11.83 26.47 -7.53
C PHE A 87 -11.69 25.62 -6.28
N TYR A 88 -12.25 26.09 -5.18
CA TYR A 88 -12.16 25.46 -3.87
C TYR A 88 -13.45 24.70 -3.56
N CYS A 89 -13.34 23.57 -2.86
CA CYS A 89 -14.51 22.87 -2.35
C CYS A 89 -15.12 23.62 -1.15
N GLU A 90 -16.39 23.36 -0.88
CA GLU A 90 -17.06 23.82 0.35
C GLU A 90 -17.36 22.62 1.23
N ASP A 91 -16.72 22.54 2.40
CA ASP A 91 -17.01 21.49 3.38
C ASP A 91 -18.01 22.00 4.42
N THR A 92 -18.86 21.09 4.89
CA THR A 92 -19.81 21.33 5.98
C THR A 92 -19.83 20.16 6.94
N VAL A 93 -20.07 20.39 8.22
CA VAL A 93 -20.18 19.35 9.26
C VAL A 93 -21.62 19.23 9.74
N ALA A 94 -22.02 18.05 10.23
CA ALA A 94 -23.23 17.97 11.02
C ALA A 94 -22.98 18.70 12.37
N PRO A 95 -23.97 19.44 12.90
CA PRO A 95 -23.85 20.01 14.23
C PRO A 95 -23.69 18.86 15.24
N ILE A 96 -22.74 19.01 16.16
CA ILE A 96 -22.67 18.18 17.37
C ILE A 96 -23.89 18.58 18.19
N ALA A 97 -24.98 17.82 18.08
CA ALA A 97 -26.09 17.91 19.02
C ALA A 97 -25.97 16.71 19.96
N ASP A 98 -26.21 16.93 21.25
CA ASP A 98 -26.40 15.85 22.21
C ASP A 98 -27.41 14.86 21.64
N LEU A 99 -26.99 13.59 21.55
CA LEU A 99 -27.69 12.54 20.81
C LEU A 99 -29.13 12.31 21.30
N ASP A 100 -29.45 12.75 22.52
CA ASP A 100 -30.77 12.62 23.12
C ASP A 100 -31.81 13.64 22.62
N GLU A 101 -31.40 14.80 22.10
CA GLU A 101 -32.34 15.81 21.57
C GLU A 101 -32.80 15.53 20.11
N VAL A 102 -32.12 14.62 19.40
CA VAL A 102 -32.30 14.43 17.95
C VAL A 102 -33.29 13.31 17.60
N LYS A 103 -33.75 12.52 18.57
CA LYS A 103 -34.85 11.55 18.35
C LYS A 103 -36.17 12.29 18.09
N GLY A 104 -36.41 12.62 16.81
CA GLY A 104 -37.70 13.07 16.30
C GLY A 104 -37.74 14.44 15.61
N LYS A 105 -36.62 15.13 15.40
CA LYS A 105 -36.60 16.43 14.68
C LYS A 105 -35.86 16.35 13.34
N ARG A 106 -36.38 17.11 12.36
CA ARG A 106 -35.96 17.16 10.93
C ARG A 106 -34.45 17.31 10.75
N ARG A 107 -33.90 16.70 9.68
CA ARG A 107 -32.52 16.76 9.15
C ARG A 107 -31.67 17.84 9.83
N ALA A 108 -30.68 17.43 10.63
CA ALA A 108 -29.73 18.32 11.29
C ALA A 108 -29.16 19.35 10.30
N THR A 109 -29.28 20.64 10.64
CA THR A 109 -28.81 21.76 9.82
C THR A 109 -27.29 21.72 9.71
N LYS A 110 -26.74 21.39 8.53
CA LYS A 110 -25.28 21.37 8.31
C LYS A 110 -24.65 22.71 8.68
N VAL A 111 -23.62 22.68 9.50
CA VAL A 111 -22.87 23.86 9.98
C VAL A 111 -21.60 24.02 9.15
N ARG A 112 -21.19 25.27 8.96
CA ARG A 112 -19.96 25.63 8.26
C ARG A 112 -18.76 25.32 9.14
N LEU A 113 -17.63 24.93 8.55
CA LEU A 113 -16.38 24.78 9.29
C LEU A 113 -15.83 26.15 9.70
N GLU A 114 -14.89 26.16 10.63
CA GLU A 114 -14.06 27.35 10.85
C GLU A 114 -13.11 27.54 9.66
N GLU A 115 -12.86 28.79 9.25
CA GLU A 115 -12.02 29.11 8.08
C GLU A 115 -10.61 28.50 8.20
N ASN A 116 -10.03 28.52 9.40
CA ASN A 116 -8.71 27.94 9.66
C ASN A 116 -8.65 26.45 9.33
N ILE A 117 -9.69 25.70 9.73
CA ILE A 117 -9.80 24.27 9.44
C ILE A 117 -10.04 24.05 7.94
N GLN A 118 -10.91 24.85 7.33
CA GLN A 118 -11.17 24.76 5.88
C GLN A 118 -9.90 24.99 5.05
N ARG A 119 -9.07 25.96 5.44
CA ARG A 119 -7.78 26.26 4.79
C ARG A 119 -6.78 25.12 4.90
N ILE A 120 -6.80 24.37 6.01
CA ILE A 120 -6.00 23.16 6.19
C ILE A 120 -6.48 22.07 5.22
N LEU A 121 -7.79 21.80 5.17
CA LEU A 121 -8.36 20.80 4.26
C LEU A 121 -8.07 21.13 2.79
N TRP A 122 -8.12 22.40 2.40
CA TRP A 122 -7.77 22.85 1.05
C TRP A 122 -6.31 22.58 0.64
N LYS A 123 -5.39 22.33 1.58
CA LYS A 123 -4.00 21.99 1.27
C LYS A 123 -3.80 20.50 0.99
N GLN A 124 -4.81 19.68 1.24
CA GLN A 124 -4.68 18.23 1.13
C GLN A 124 -4.85 17.75 -0.31
N PRO A 125 -4.07 16.75 -0.76
CA PRO A 125 -4.24 16.15 -2.07
C PRO A 125 -5.56 15.37 -2.14
N ALA A 126 -6.11 15.19 -3.34
CA ALA A 126 -7.34 14.40 -3.50
C ALA A 126 -7.14 12.96 -2.98
N CYS A 127 -5.95 12.40 -3.12
CA CYS A 127 -5.61 11.07 -2.67
C CYS A 127 -5.67 10.87 -1.15
N SER A 128 -5.65 11.91 -0.32
CA SER A 128 -5.77 11.77 1.15
C SER A 128 -7.21 11.57 1.62
N VAL A 129 -8.20 11.83 0.76
CA VAL A 129 -9.62 11.74 1.12
C VAL A 129 -10.21 10.43 0.63
N GLU A 130 -11.08 9.80 1.40
CA GLU A 130 -11.61 8.45 1.11
C GLU A 130 -12.25 8.37 -0.28
N LYS A 131 -13.21 9.26 -0.56
CA LYS A 131 -13.89 9.34 -1.88
C LYS A 131 -13.04 9.98 -2.99
N LYS A 132 -11.82 10.42 -2.68
CA LYS A 132 -10.89 11.07 -3.63
C LYS A 132 -11.47 12.32 -4.30
N ILE A 133 -12.42 13.00 -3.62
CA ILE A 133 -13.03 14.24 -4.11
C ILE A 133 -12.03 15.38 -3.92
N PRO A 134 -11.66 16.11 -4.99
CA PRO A 134 -10.64 17.14 -4.93
C PRO A 134 -11.03 18.28 -4.01
N THR A 135 -10.05 18.73 -3.22
CA THR A 135 -10.18 19.91 -2.36
C THR A 135 -10.09 21.21 -3.17
N LYS A 136 -9.30 21.17 -4.25
CA LYS A 136 -9.10 22.22 -5.24
C LYS A 136 -9.14 21.63 -6.63
N LEU A 137 -9.68 22.39 -7.57
CA LEU A 137 -9.62 22.14 -9.00
C LEU A 137 -8.94 23.32 -9.67
N ASN A 138 -7.79 23.09 -10.29
CA ASN A 138 -7.13 24.09 -11.12
C ASN A 138 -7.51 23.83 -12.58
N LEU A 139 -8.31 24.71 -13.17
CA LEU A 139 -8.87 24.49 -14.50
C LEU A 139 -8.54 25.66 -15.43
N CYS A 140 -8.43 25.35 -16.72
CA CYS A 140 -8.41 26.30 -17.82
C CYS A 140 -9.13 25.68 -19.03
N LYS A 141 -9.51 26.49 -20.02
CA LYS A 141 -10.30 26.01 -21.16
C LYS A 141 -9.46 25.09 -22.05
N GLY A 142 -10.03 23.96 -22.46
CA GLY A 142 -9.37 22.90 -23.23
C GLY A 142 -8.60 21.89 -22.38
N LEU A 143 -8.49 22.08 -21.05
CA LEU A 143 -7.75 21.17 -20.19
C LEU A 143 -8.40 19.77 -20.19
N PRO A 144 -7.63 18.67 -20.42
CA PRO A 144 -8.16 17.32 -20.34
C PRO A 144 -8.61 16.95 -18.92
N VAL A 145 -9.85 16.45 -18.81
CA VAL A 145 -10.45 16.01 -17.55
C VAL A 145 -11.14 14.65 -17.71
N MET A 146 -11.39 14.00 -16.59
CA MET A 146 -12.12 12.75 -16.48
C MET A 146 -13.21 12.88 -15.43
N LEU A 147 -14.43 12.46 -15.77
CA LEU A 147 -15.55 12.42 -14.83
C LEU A 147 -15.33 11.35 -13.77
N ARG A 148 -15.71 11.65 -12.52
CA ARG A 148 -15.55 10.74 -11.38
C ARG A 148 -16.87 10.23 -10.79
N ASP A 149 -17.98 10.77 -11.27
CA ASP A 149 -19.33 10.39 -10.87
C ASP A 149 -20.15 9.84 -12.06
N ASN A 150 -21.14 9.01 -11.77
CA ASN A 150 -22.14 8.52 -12.71
C ASN A 150 -23.38 9.43 -12.66
N SER A 151 -23.27 10.65 -13.15
CA SER A 151 -24.35 11.64 -13.03
C SER A 151 -25.54 11.31 -13.93
N ALA A 152 -25.30 10.81 -15.16
CA ALA A 152 -26.34 10.41 -16.11
C ALA A 152 -25.79 9.43 -17.15
N THR A 153 -26.00 8.12 -16.93
CA THR A 153 -25.43 7.05 -17.75
C THR A 153 -25.90 7.08 -19.21
N GLU A 154 -27.17 7.42 -19.41
CA GLU A 154 -27.85 7.55 -20.69
C GLU A 154 -27.36 8.74 -21.51
N LEU A 155 -26.77 9.75 -20.85
CA LEU A 155 -26.15 10.91 -21.48
C LEU A 155 -24.62 10.76 -21.55
N CYS A 156 -24.10 9.53 -21.44
CA CYS A 156 -22.67 9.23 -21.45
C CYS A 156 -21.87 9.96 -20.36
N MET A 157 -22.54 10.47 -19.31
CA MET A 157 -21.92 11.14 -18.15
C MET A 157 -21.62 10.09 -17.08
N THR A 158 -20.61 9.26 -17.35
CA THR A 158 -20.22 8.14 -16.49
C THR A 158 -18.83 8.32 -15.89
N ASN A 159 -18.60 7.72 -14.73
CA ASN A 159 -17.29 7.64 -14.10
C ASN A 159 -16.28 7.03 -15.09
N GLY A 160 -15.17 7.72 -15.29
CA GLY A 160 -14.14 7.34 -16.25
C GLY A 160 -14.33 7.93 -17.65
N GLN A 161 -15.45 8.58 -17.96
CA GLN A 161 -15.61 9.29 -19.24
C GLN A 161 -14.60 10.43 -19.34
N GLU A 162 -13.87 10.47 -20.45
CA GLU A 162 -12.86 11.49 -20.71
C GLU A 162 -13.48 12.67 -21.47
N GLY A 163 -12.96 13.87 -21.24
CA GLY A 163 -13.40 15.07 -21.92
C GLY A 163 -12.39 16.21 -21.79
N THR A 164 -12.77 17.38 -22.28
CA THR A 164 -12.00 18.61 -22.11
C THR A 164 -12.87 19.70 -21.50
N VAL A 165 -12.28 20.59 -20.71
CA VAL A 165 -12.99 21.71 -20.10
C VAL A 165 -13.44 22.66 -21.21
N TYR A 166 -14.76 22.87 -21.35
CA TYR A 166 -15.33 23.81 -22.31
C TYR A 166 -15.49 25.20 -21.69
N ASP A 167 -16.20 25.28 -20.57
CA ASP A 167 -16.41 26.52 -19.80
C ASP A 167 -16.86 26.20 -18.37
N TRP A 168 -17.10 27.22 -17.55
CA TRP A 168 -17.63 27.03 -16.20
C TRP A 168 -18.48 28.22 -15.71
N VAL A 169 -19.33 27.94 -14.73
CA VAL A 169 -19.98 28.95 -13.89
C VAL A 169 -19.40 28.85 -12.49
N SER A 170 -18.97 29.99 -11.96
CA SER A 170 -18.37 30.09 -10.64
C SER A 170 -19.17 31.00 -9.71
N ALA A 171 -19.08 30.74 -8.41
CA ALA A 171 -19.64 31.56 -7.36
C ALA A 171 -18.56 31.99 -6.38
N VAL A 172 -18.85 33.03 -5.60
CA VAL A 172 -18.03 33.40 -4.44
C VAL A 172 -18.48 32.56 -3.26
N GLY A 173 -17.56 31.76 -2.73
CA GLY A 173 -17.77 30.91 -1.57
C GLY A 173 -17.78 31.68 -0.25
N VAL A 174 -18.10 30.96 0.82
CA VAL A 174 -18.35 31.53 2.16
C VAL A 174 -17.18 32.36 2.71
N TYR A 175 -15.93 32.03 2.40
CA TYR A 175 -14.73 32.75 2.87
C TYR A 175 -14.09 33.62 1.77
N GLY A 176 -14.88 34.02 0.76
CA GLY A 176 -14.41 34.86 -0.35
C GLY A 176 -13.60 34.13 -1.43
N GLN A 177 -13.44 32.81 -1.31
CA GLN A 177 -12.76 31.98 -2.31
C GLN A 177 -13.67 31.70 -3.53
N LEU A 178 -13.07 31.40 -4.68
CA LEU A 178 -13.84 31.00 -5.86
C LEU A 178 -14.30 29.54 -5.74
N VAL A 179 -15.58 29.27 -5.99
CA VAL A 179 -16.18 27.93 -5.95
C VAL A 179 -16.79 27.62 -7.31
N LEU A 180 -16.63 26.37 -7.76
CA LEU A 180 -17.16 25.90 -9.03
C LEU A 180 -18.61 25.45 -8.83
N ASP A 181 -19.55 26.04 -9.57
CA ASP A 181 -20.97 25.68 -9.48
C ASP A 181 -21.37 24.68 -10.55
N VAL A 182 -20.99 24.99 -11.79
CA VAL A 182 -21.21 24.15 -12.97
C VAL A 182 -19.93 24.12 -13.81
N LEU A 183 -19.50 22.93 -14.20
CA LEU A 183 -18.43 22.74 -15.16
C LEU A 183 -19.00 22.20 -16.47
N PHE A 184 -18.75 22.87 -17.59
CA PHE A 184 -19.10 22.34 -18.91
C PHE A 184 -17.93 21.54 -19.45
N VAL A 185 -18.16 20.28 -19.78
CA VAL A 185 -17.15 19.35 -20.29
C VAL A 185 -17.56 18.89 -21.68
N GLU A 186 -16.68 19.04 -22.66
CA GLU A 186 -16.83 18.42 -23.98
C GLU A 186 -16.37 16.96 -23.91
N LEU A 187 -17.30 16.01 -24.06
CA LEU A 187 -17.02 14.59 -23.97
C LEU A 187 -16.20 14.11 -25.17
N LYS A 188 -15.12 13.37 -24.88
CA LYS A 188 -14.26 12.77 -25.90
C LYS A 188 -14.80 11.42 -26.35
N SER A 189 -15.19 11.34 -27.64
CA SER A 189 -15.68 10.11 -28.27
C SER A 189 -16.75 9.35 -27.46
N PRO A 190 -17.85 10.01 -27.04
CA PRO A 190 -18.91 9.33 -26.30
C PRO A 190 -19.55 8.22 -27.18
N PRO A 191 -20.06 7.13 -26.58
CA PRO A 191 -20.72 6.05 -27.33
C PRO A 191 -21.90 6.52 -28.19
N VAL A 192 -22.61 7.54 -27.71
CA VAL A 192 -23.72 8.20 -28.41
C VAL A 192 -23.48 9.70 -28.34
N SER A 193 -23.83 10.43 -29.41
CA SER A 193 -23.76 11.88 -29.39
C SER A 193 -24.79 12.47 -28.42
N VAL A 194 -24.38 13.44 -27.63
CA VAL A 194 -25.21 14.06 -26.58
C VAL A 194 -25.37 15.53 -26.93
N GLN A 195 -26.58 16.08 -26.83
CA GLN A 195 -26.81 17.50 -27.07
C GLN A 195 -27.85 18.03 -26.08
N PHE A 196 -27.47 19.07 -25.34
CA PHE A 196 -28.38 19.84 -24.51
C PHE A 196 -28.80 21.11 -25.26
N GLU A 197 -30.03 21.57 -25.02
CA GLU A 197 -30.50 22.84 -25.59
C GLU A 197 -29.59 24.00 -25.15
N GLY A 198 -29.13 24.80 -26.11
CA GLY A 198 -28.22 25.92 -25.85
C GLY A 198 -26.74 25.56 -25.65
N LEU A 199 -26.37 24.27 -25.65
CA LEU A 199 -24.97 23.82 -25.60
C LEU A 199 -24.52 23.20 -26.94
N PRO A 200 -23.22 23.29 -27.28
CA PRO A 200 -22.67 22.57 -28.42
C PRO A 200 -22.79 21.05 -28.29
N LEU A 201 -22.60 20.35 -29.40
CA LEU A 201 -22.59 18.89 -29.43
C LEU A 201 -21.55 18.33 -28.45
N ASN A 202 -21.95 17.31 -27.69
CA ASN A 202 -21.18 16.61 -26.67
C ASN A 202 -20.70 17.47 -25.49
N VAL A 203 -21.14 18.72 -25.36
CA VAL A 203 -20.88 19.54 -24.18
C VAL A 203 -21.95 19.27 -23.14
N VAL A 204 -21.53 18.79 -21.98
CA VAL A 204 -22.42 18.40 -20.88
C VAL A 204 -22.13 19.23 -19.61
N PRO A 205 -23.17 19.64 -18.86
CA PRO A 205 -23.00 20.31 -17.58
C PRO A 205 -22.76 19.31 -16.45
N ILE A 206 -21.66 19.47 -15.71
CA ILE A 206 -21.35 18.72 -14.49
C ILE A 206 -21.60 19.65 -13.30
N LEU A 207 -22.62 19.30 -12.51
CA LEU A 207 -23.01 20.06 -11.32
C LEU A 207 -22.13 19.65 -10.14
N LYS A 208 -21.88 20.59 -9.22
CA LYS A 208 -21.28 20.22 -7.94
C LYS A 208 -22.23 19.35 -7.12
N THR A 209 -21.69 18.34 -6.46
CA THR A 209 -22.42 17.41 -5.60
C THR A 209 -21.90 17.52 -4.17
N ALA A 210 -22.81 17.34 -3.20
CA ALA A 210 -22.46 17.36 -1.78
C ALA A 210 -22.36 15.92 -1.24
N ASN A 211 -21.13 15.45 -1.04
CA ASN A 211 -20.84 14.08 -0.66
C ASN A 211 -20.22 13.99 0.74
N PRO A 212 -20.76 13.14 1.63
CA PRO A 212 -20.09 12.83 2.89
C PRO A 212 -18.78 12.08 2.61
N THR A 213 -17.71 12.49 3.28
CA THR A 213 -16.39 11.88 3.20
C THR A 213 -15.63 12.09 4.51
N TRP A 214 -14.74 11.16 4.82
CA TRP A 214 -13.77 11.34 5.88
C TRP A 214 -12.57 12.15 5.39
N CYS A 215 -12.18 13.14 6.18
CA CYS A 215 -10.94 13.88 6.03
C CYS A 215 -10.09 13.72 7.29
N GLU A 216 -8.79 13.60 7.11
CA GLU A 216 -7.81 13.56 8.20
C GLU A 216 -7.30 14.97 8.46
N LEU A 217 -7.03 15.37 9.70
CA LEU A 217 -6.39 16.65 10.02
C LEU A 217 -4.89 16.44 10.25
N PRO A 218 -4.04 17.49 10.22
CA PRO A 218 -2.61 17.36 10.52
C PRO A 218 -2.30 16.75 11.90
N SER A 219 -3.28 16.78 12.81
CA SER A 219 -3.20 16.13 14.11
C SER A 219 -3.51 14.62 14.09
N GLY A 220 -3.73 14.02 12.92
CA GLY A 220 -4.24 12.63 12.78
C GLY A 220 -5.75 12.49 13.05
N LYS A 221 -6.40 13.51 13.62
CA LYS A 221 -7.83 13.45 13.93
C LYS A 221 -8.66 13.35 12.65
N ARG A 222 -9.51 12.33 12.56
CA ARG A 222 -10.48 12.19 11.47
C ARG A 222 -11.73 13.02 11.73
N MET A 223 -12.19 13.70 10.68
CA MET A 223 -13.40 14.51 10.70
C MET A 223 -14.30 14.09 9.55
N HIS A 224 -15.56 13.86 9.88
CA HIS A 224 -16.58 13.55 8.89
C HIS A 224 -17.16 14.85 8.33
N VAL A 225 -16.90 15.13 7.07
CA VAL A 225 -17.37 16.34 6.39
C VAL A 225 -18.24 15.99 5.19
N SER A 226 -19.22 16.83 4.90
CA SER A 226 -19.94 16.84 3.64
C SER A 226 -19.25 17.82 2.69
N ARG A 227 -18.49 17.29 1.74
CA ARG A 227 -17.76 18.05 0.73
C ARG A 227 -18.63 18.36 -0.48
N SER A 228 -18.74 19.63 -0.83
CA SER A 228 -19.42 20.12 -2.03
C SER A 228 -18.39 20.54 -3.09
N GLN A 229 -18.31 19.79 -4.20
CA GLN A 229 -17.41 20.07 -5.32
C GLN A 229 -17.90 19.36 -6.60
N VAL A 230 -17.47 19.83 -7.76
CA VAL A 230 -17.61 19.10 -9.03
C VAL A 230 -16.68 17.88 -9.05
N GLU A 231 -17.23 16.71 -9.32
CA GLU A 231 -16.49 15.43 -9.28
C GLU A 231 -15.77 15.14 -10.62
N VAL A 232 -14.68 15.87 -10.87
CA VAL A 232 -13.75 15.65 -11.99
C VAL A 232 -12.31 15.54 -11.51
N THR A 233 -11.46 14.94 -12.33
CA THR A 233 -10.00 14.95 -12.12
C THR A 233 -9.33 15.32 -13.44
N VAL A 234 -8.21 16.04 -13.38
CA VAL A 234 -7.35 16.25 -14.56
C VAL A 234 -6.91 14.89 -15.10
N ASN A 235 -6.85 14.76 -16.43
CA ASN A 235 -6.66 13.47 -17.10
C ASN A 235 -5.32 13.38 -17.85
N TYR A 236 -4.22 13.61 -17.12
CA TYR A 236 -2.86 13.30 -17.58
C TYR A 236 -2.25 12.11 -16.85
N ALA A 237 -2.84 11.70 -15.73
CA ALA A 237 -2.61 10.43 -15.09
C ALA A 237 -3.92 9.83 -14.56
N MET A 238 -3.99 8.50 -14.60
CA MET A 238 -5.06 7.70 -14.02
C MET A 238 -4.48 6.46 -13.35
N THR A 239 -5.23 5.88 -12.42
CA THR A 239 -4.84 4.58 -11.85
C THR A 239 -5.14 3.44 -12.81
N ASP A 240 -4.44 2.32 -12.67
CA ASP A 240 -4.71 1.07 -13.38
C ASP A 240 -6.19 0.64 -13.28
N PHE A 241 -6.80 0.75 -12.10
CA PHE A 241 -8.24 0.51 -11.91
C PHE A 241 -9.12 1.44 -12.76
N ALA A 242 -8.79 2.73 -12.84
CA ALA A 242 -9.54 3.70 -13.64
C ALA A 242 -9.33 3.51 -15.16
N SER A 243 -8.25 2.82 -15.55
CA SER A 243 -7.97 2.48 -16.95
C SER A 243 -8.69 1.20 -17.42
N GLN A 244 -9.27 0.42 -16.50
CA GLN A 244 -9.88 -0.87 -16.79
C GLN A 244 -10.99 -0.77 -17.86
N GLY A 245 -11.01 -1.72 -18.80
CA GLY A 245 -12.02 -1.78 -19.87
C GLY A 245 -11.75 -0.90 -21.10
N LYS A 246 -10.73 -0.04 -21.07
CA LYS A 246 -10.37 0.83 -22.20
C LYS A 246 -9.26 0.22 -23.06
N THR A 247 -9.37 0.32 -24.38
CA THR A 247 -8.25 0.03 -25.31
C THR A 247 -7.63 1.35 -25.75
N ARG A 248 -6.33 1.52 -25.52
CA ARG A 248 -5.60 2.75 -25.79
C ARG A 248 -4.68 2.55 -27.00
N VAL A 249 -4.78 3.44 -27.97
CA VAL A 249 -3.90 3.42 -29.16
C VAL A 249 -2.46 3.66 -28.73
N ASN A 250 -2.26 4.75 -27.98
CA ASN A 250 -1.02 5.05 -27.28
C ASN A 250 -1.26 4.86 -25.79
N ASN A 251 -0.42 4.07 -25.14
CA ASN A 251 -0.51 3.68 -23.76
C ASN A 251 0.83 3.94 -23.06
N VAL A 252 0.84 4.95 -22.21
CA VAL A 252 2.00 5.30 -21.39
C VAL A 252 1.75 4.78 -19.98
N VAL A 253 2.68 3.98 -19.45
CA VAL A 253 2.51 3.32 -18.15
C VAL A 253 3.70 3.59 -17.23
N HIS A 254 3.45 3.82 -15.94
CA HIS A 254 4.46 3.92 -14.90
C HIS A 254 4.38 2.70 -14.00
N LEU A 255 5.36 1.80 -14.13
CA LEU A 255 5.32 0.47 -13.51
C LEU A 255 6.15 0.36 -12.23
N ASN A 256 7.00 1.35 -11.93
CA ASN A 256 7.99 1.25 -10.85
C ASN A 256 7.36 1.01 -9.47
N ASP A 257 6.20 1.61 -9.21
CA ASP A 257 5.46 1.46 -7.95
C ASP A 257 4.41 0.34 -7.95
N THR A 258 4.34 -0.44 -9.04
CA THR A 258 3.42 -1.57 -9.14
C THR A 258 4.03 -2.78 -8.43
N THR A 259 3.28 -3.42 -7.54
CA THR A 259 3.82 -4.49 -6.66
C THR A 259 3.41 -5.90 -7.08
N SER A 260 2.56 -6.04 -8.10
CA SER A 260 2.00 -7.33 -8.52
C SER A 260 2.09 -7.53 -10.04
N HIS A 261 2.29 -8.78 -10.48
CA HIS A 261 2.24 -9.13 -11.90
C HIS A 261 0.89 -8.81 -12.55
N GLN A 262 -0.21 -8.86 -11.78
CA GLN A 262 -1.53 -8.47 -12.27
C GLN A 262 -1.61 -6.98 -12.55
N GLY A 263 -1.03 -6.12 -11.70
CA GLY A 263 -0.97 -4.68 -11.96
C GLY A 263 -0.19 -4.36 -13.24
N TYR A 264 0.96 -5.02 -13.43
CA TYR A 264 1.75 -4.92 -14.67
C TYR A 264 0.93 -5.35 -15.88
N TYR A 265 0.30 -6.52 -15.79
CA TYR A 265 -0.53 -7.06 -16.85
C TYR A 265 -1.70 -6.13 -17.18
N THR A 266 -2.45 -5.66 -16.17
CA THR A 266 -3.56 -4.73 -16.34
C THR A 266 -3.09 -3.49 -17.08
N ALA A 267 -2.07 -2.78 -16.56
CA ALA A 267 -1.57 -1.55 -17.17
C ALA A 267 -1.11 -1.73 -18.64
N LEU A 268 -0.37 -2.79 -18.94
CA LEU A 268 0.18 -3.02 -20.28
C LEU A 268 -0.85 -3.60 -21.26
N SER A 269 -1.80 -4.41 -20.79
CA SER A 269 -2.82 -5.07 -21.62
C SER A 269 -3.82 -4.11 -22.26
N HIS A 270 -3.86 -2.86 -21.80
CA HIS A 270 -4.65 -1.78 -22.42
C HIS A 270 -4.09 -1.31 -23.76
N SER A 271 -2.83 -1.62 -24.08
CA SER A 271 -2.18 -1.18 -25.31
C SER A 271 -2.72 -1.89 -26.55
N ALA A 272 -3.05 -1.13 -27.59
CA ALA A 272 -3.55 -1.70 -28.86
C ALA A 272 -2.44 -2.28 -29.75
N THR A 273 -1.21 -1.78 -29.64
CA THR A 273 -0.03 -2.22 -30.43
C THR A 273 1.23 -2.09 -29.58
N ALA A 274 2.28 -2.83 -29.94
CA ALA A 274 3.60 -2.71 -29.33
C ALA A 274 4.22 -1.31 -29.52
N SER A 275 4.03 -0.71 -30.71
CA SER A 275 4.54 0.63 -31.03
C SER A 275 3.84 1.74 -30.26
N GLY A 276 2.60 1.51 -29.82
CA GLY A 276 1.85 2.42 -28.99
C GLY A 276 2.13 2.26 -27.50
N THR A 277 2.96 1.30 -27.09
CA THR A 277 3.27 1.05 -25.67
C THR A 277 4.56 1.74 -25.26
N LEU A 278 4.48 2.58 -24.23
CA LEU A 278 5.62 3.24 -23.63
C LEU A 278 5.65 2.99 -22.11
N ILE A 279 6.78 2.52 -21.60
CA ILE A 279 7.01 2.34 -20.16
C ILE A 279 7.83 3.54 -19.68
N LEU A 280 7.29 4.29 -18.72
CA LEU A 280 8.01 5.36 -18.04
C LEU A 280 9.00 4.76 -17.04
N GLN A 281 10.23 5.28 -17.09
CA GLN A 281 11.34 4.80 -16.28
C GLN A 281 11.58 3.30 -16.49
N ALA A 282 12.11 2.61 -15.48
CA ALA A 282 12.29 1.17 -15.49
C ALA A 282 11.12 0.45 -14.79
N PHE A 283 11.21 -0.88 -14.79
CA PHE A 283 10.30 -1.76 -14.07
C PHE A 283 11.09 -2.90 -13.45
N ASN A 284 10.54 -3.56 -12.42
CA ASN A 284 11.19 -4.67 -11.73
C ASN A 284 10.80 -6.01 -12.38
N PRO A 285 11.72 -6.69 -13.11
CA PRO A 285 11.38 -7.92 -13.82
C PRO A 285 10.95 -9.06 -12.89
N SER A 286 11.51 -9.14 -11.67
CA SER A 286 11.21 -10.21 -10.71
C SER A 286 9.74 -10.27 -10.26
N ILE A 287 8.99 -9.18 -10.48
CA ILE A 287 7.54 -9.12 -10.21
C ILE A 287 6.78 -9.95 -11.24
N ILE A 288 7.23 -9.97 -12.50
CA ILE A 288 6.60 -10.64 -13.64
C ILE A 288 7.31 -11.93 -14.07
N SER A 289 8.51 -12.18 -13.53
CA SER A 289 9.33 -13.37 -13.79
C SER A 289 9.62 -14.17 -12.51
N ASP A 290 10.46 -15.20 -12.67
CA ASP A 290 11.14 -15.99 -11.63
C ASP A 290 10.28 -16.92 -10.77
N LYS A 291 8.96 -16.72 -10.71
CA LYS A 291 8.02 -17.56 -9.95
C LYS A 291 6.66 -17.60 -10.63
N LYS A 292 6.00 -18.76 -10.63
CA LYS A 292 4.60 -18.86 -11.09
C LYS A 292 3.65 -18.02 -10.22
N CYS A 293 2.50 -17.62 -10.77
CA CYS A 293 1.39 -17.02 -10.01
C CYS A 293 0.99 -17.85 -8.77
N SER A 294 0.30 -17.24 -7.80
CA SER A 294 -0.04 -17.89 -6.52
C SER A 294 -0.78 -19.23 -6.74
N GLY A 295 -0.62 -20.19 -5.82
CA GLY A 295 -1.22 -21.52 -5.97
C GLY A 295 -2.74 -21.48 -6.17
N ALA A 296 -3.44 -20.65 -5.39
CA ALA A 296 -4.88 -20.45 -5.51
C ALA A 296 -5.29 -19.87 -6.88
N LEU A 297 -4.61 -18.80 -7.33
CA LEU A 297 -4.90 -18.17 -8.63
C LEU A 297 -4.59 -19.13 -9.79
N ARG A 298 -3.51 -19.90 -9.67
CA ARG A 298 -3.15 -20.92 -10.64
C ARG A 298 -4.21 -22.00 -10.75
N GLN A 299 -4.76 -22.44 -9.61
CA GLN A 299 -5.83 -23.43 -9.58
C GLN A 299 -7.11 -22.87 -10.22
N GLU A 300 -7.46 -21.61 -9.94
CA GLU A 300 -8.58 -20.96 -10.61
C GLU A 300 -8.40 -20.90 -12.13
N PHE A 301 -7.20 -20.57 -12.63
CA PHE A 301 -6.95 -20.63 -14.07
C PHE A 301 -7.10 -22.04 -14.63
N ARG A 302 -6.56 -23.08 -13.96
CA ARG A 302 -6.71 -24.47 -14.41
C ARG A 302 -8.17 -24.90 -14.53
N ASP A 303 -9.00 -24.48 -13.57
CA ASP A 303 -10.44 -24.74 -13.61
C ASP A 303 -11.08 -24.08 -14.82
N LEU A 304 -10.73 -22.81 -15.09
CA LEU A 304 -11.25 -22.09 -16.25
C LEU A 304 -10.84 -22.76 -17.59
N GLU A 305 -9.60 -23.22 -17.73
CA GLU A 305 -9.17 -23.94 -18.94
C GLU A 305 -9.91 -25.28 -19.11
N LEU A 306 -10.19 -26.00 -18.02
CA LEU A 306 -11.00 -27.23 -18.07
C LEU A 306 -12.45 -26.93 -18.46
N LEU A 307 -13.03 -25.86 -17.93
CA LEU A 307 -14.39 -25.44 -18.29
C LEU A 307 -14.49 -24.99 -19.75
N ASP A 308 -13.47 -24.32 -20.27
CA ASP A 308 -13.40 -23.95 -21.69
C ASP A 308 -13.41 -25.21 -22.57
N ASP A 309 -12.56 -26.20 -22.25
CA ASP A 309 -12.50 -27.47 -22.98
C ASP A 309 -13.80 -28.30 -22.87
N ILE A 310 -14.44 -28.32 -21.70
CA ILE A 310 -15.76 -28.92 -21.50
C ILE A 310 -16.80 -28.25 -22.40
N THR A 311 -16.81 -26.91 -22.40
CA THR A 311 -17.75 -26.11 -23.20
C THR A 311 -17.54 -26.35 -24.69
N HIS A 312 -16.28 -26.41 -25.14
CA HIS A 312 -15.92 -26.73 -26.51
C HIS A 312 -16.42 -28.13 -26.92
N LEU A 313 -16.14 -29.16 -26.11
CA LEU A 313 -16.59 -30.52 -26.38
C LEU A 313 -18.12 -30.64 -26.37
N GLN A 314 -18.80 -29.89 -25.50
CA GLN A 314 -20.26 -29.85 -25.47
C GLN A 314 -20.82 -29.24 -26.74
N PHE A 315 -20.25 -28.11 -27.18
CA PHE A 315 -20.63 -27.44 -28.42
C PHE A 315 -20.45 -28.34 -29.65
N GLU A 316 -19.36 -29.11 -29.69
CA GLU A 316 -19.10 -30.08 -30.76
C GLU A 316 -19.93 -31.37 -30.65
N GLY A 317 -20.74 -31.54 -29.59
CA GLY A 317 -21.49 -32.78 -29.33
C GLY A 317 -20.60 -33.98 -28.96
N LYS A 318 -19.35 -33.74 -28.57
CA LYS A 318 -18.34 -34.75 -28.21
C LYS A 318 -18.19 -34.95 -26.69
N LEU A 319 -18.89 -34.16 -25.88
CA LEU A 319 -18.87 -34.33 -24.43
C LEU A 319 -19.68 -35.60 -24.05
N PRO A 320 -19.07 -36.56 -23.33
CA PRO A 320 -19.77 -37.76 -22.90
C PRO A 320 -20.96 -37.44 -21.97
N ALA A 321 -22.07 -38.14 -22.15
CA ALA A 321 -23.27 -37.97 -21.32
C ALA A 321 -23.04 -38.27 -19.82
N SER A 322 -21.96 -38.96 -19.46
CA SER A 322 -21.58 -39.22 -18.06
C SER A 322 -20.98 -38.00 -17.35
N VAL A 323 -20.55 -36.97 -18.09
CA VAL A 323 -19.96 -35.76 -17.52
C VAL A 323 -21.08 -34.76 -17.21
N ILE A 324 -21.57 -34.79 -15.97
CA ILE A 324 -22.66 -33.94 -15.50
C ILE A 324 -22.22 -33.30 -14.18
N GLY A 325 -22.64 -32.05 -13.94
CA GLY A 325 -22.45 -31.41 -12.65
C GLY A 325 -23.25 -30.12 -12.53
N ASP A 326 -23.96 -29.97 -11.41
CA ASP A 326 -24.80 -28.80 -11.13
C ASP A 326 -23.99 -27.57 -10.69
N THR A 327 -22.69 -27.75 -10.43
CA THR A 327 -21.76 -26.69 -10.02
C THR A 327 -20.48 -26.78 -10.82
N ARG A 328 -19.74 -25.67 -10.92
CA ARG A 328 -18.37 -25.65 -11.48
C ARG A 328 -17.52 -26.82 -10.95
N ARG A 329 -17.58 -27.02 -9.64
CA ARG A 329 -16.74 -27.98 -8.93
C ARG A 329 -17.08 -29.43 -9.28
N THR A 330 -18.37 -29.77 -9.26
CA THR A 330 -18.86 -31.11 -9.60
C THR A 330 -18.64 -31.44 -11.07
N LEU A 331 -18.84 -30.46 -11.96
CA LEU A 331 -18.64 -30.62 -13.39
C LEU A 331 -17.17 -30.88 -13.75
N VAL A 332 -16.25 -30.06 -13.21
CA VAL A 332 -14.81 -30.24 -13.43
C VAL A 332 -14.35 -31.60 -12.91
N ARG A 333 -14.80 -32.01 -11.72
CA ARG A 333 -14.49 -33.34 -11.16
C ARG A 333 -14.97 -34.47 -12.07
N ALA A 334 -16.23 -34.43 -12.51
CA ALA A 334 -16.81 -35.46 -13.37
C ALA A 334 -16.05 -35.56 -14.71
N PHE A 335 -15.66 -34.42 -15.27
CA PHE A 335 -14.86 -34.38 -16.50
C PHE A 335 -13.46 -34.98 -16.30
N ARG A 336 -12.78 -34.63 -15.21
CA ARG A 336 -11.45 -35.18 -14.88
C ARG A 336 -11.51 -36.69 -14.65
N GLN A 337 -12.53 -37.19 -13.96
CA GLN A 337 -12.75 -38.63 -13.77
C GLN A 337 -12.99 -39.37 -15.09
N HIS A 338 -13.68 -38.75 -16.05
CA HIS A 338 -13.91 -39.35 -17.36
C HIS A 338 -12.63 -39.39 -18.22
N LYS A 339 -11.84 -38.31 -18.25
CA LYS A 339 -10.64 -38.22 -19.10
C LYS A 339 -9.43 -38.92 -18.48
N SER A 340 -8.99 -38.45 -17.32
CA SER A 340 -7.86 -38.90 -16.50
C SER A 340 -7.40 -37.74 -15.61
N ASP A 341 -6.88 -38.03 -14.42
CA ASP A 341 -6.27 -37.03 -13.53
C ASP A 341 -5.08 -36.28 -14.17
N SER A 342 -4.40 -36.90 -15.13
CA SER A 342 -3.27 -36.31 -15.86
C SER A 342 -3.65 -35.63 -17.16
N TYR A 343 -4.94 -35.60 -17.53
CA TYR A 343 -5.39 -34.89 -18.71
C TYR A 343 -5.15 -33.38 -18.57
N VAL A 344 -4.52 -32.78 -19.57
CA VAL A 344 -4.29 -31.33 -19.70
C VAL A 344 -4.68 -30.94 -21.13
N PRO A 345 -5.64 -30.02 -21.33
CA PRO A 345 -5.98 -29.55 -22.67
C PRO A 345 -4.75 -28.98 -23.41
N GLN A 346 -4.70 -29.15 -24.73
CA GLN A 346 -3.50 -28.80 -25.53
C GLN A 346 -3.17 -27.30 -25.52
N HIS A 347 -4.18 -26.44 -25.36
CA HIS A 347 -4.02 -24.99 -25.36
C HIS A 347 -3.56 -24.42 -24.01
N VAL A 348 -3.46 -25.24 -22.96
CA VAL A 348 -3.10 -24.77 -21.62
C VAL A 348 -1.66 -24.28 -21.57
N HIS A 349 -1.49 -23.05 -21.10
CA HIS A 349 -0.19 -22.41 -20.94
C HIS A 349 0.74 -23.20 -20.01
N SER A 350 2.00 -23.37 -20.40
CA SER A 350 3.02 -24.18 -19.70
C SER A 350 3.18 -23.83 -18.22
N ALA A 351 3.03 -22.54 -17.87
CA ALA A 351 3.11 -22.03 -16.51
C ALA A 351 2.05 -22.66 -15.57
N ILE A 352 0.87 -22.99 -16.08
CA ILE A 352 -0.26 -23.48 -15.28
C ILE A 352 -0.56 -24.97 -15.49
N GLN A 353 0.15 -25.66 -16.38
CA GLN A 353 0.00 -27.11 -16.55
C GLN A 353 0.20 -27.89 -15.24
N TRP A 354 -0.45 -29.04 -15.14
CA TRP A 354 -0.34 -29.96 -14.00
C TRP A 354 0.23 -31.31 -14.44
N ASN A 355 0.92 -31.98 -13.52
CA ASN A 355 1.53 -33.28 -13.71
C ASN A 355 1.78 -33.95 -12.35
N LYS A 356 2.42 -35.13 -12.34
CA LYS A 356 2.70 -35.87 -11.08
C LYS A 356 3.53 -35.07 -10.06
N LYS A 357 4.44 -34.19 -10.50
CA LYS A 357 5.27 -33.34 -9.61
C LYS A 357 4.50 -32.10 -9.11
N GLN A 358 3.53 -31.63 -9.87
CA GLN A 358 2.70 -30.47 -9.53
C GLN A 358 1.24 -30.78 -9.88
N PRO A 359 0.55 -31.57 -9.04
CA PRO A 359 -0.78 -32.07 -9.36
C PRO A 359 -1.80 -30.95 -9.44
N TYR A 360 -2.91 -31.24 -10.10
CA TYR A 360 -4.13 -30.46 -9.97
C TYR A 360 -4.69 -30.70 -8.56
N VAL A 361 -4.98 -29.62 -7.83
CA VAL A 361 -5.50 -29.73 -6.46
C VAL A 361 -7.01 -29.79 -6.55
N GLU A 362 -7.56 -30.97 -6.29
CA GLU A 362 -9.01 -31.14 -6.16
C GLU A 362 -9.51 -30.35 -4.94
N PRO A 363 -10.60 -29.58 -5.08
CA PRO A 363 -11.23 -28.93 -3.95
C PRO A 363 -11.76 -29.96 -2.96
N ASP A 364 -11.69 -29.68 -1.65
CA ASP A 364 -12.28 -30.57 -0.64
C ASP A 364 -13.80 -30.69 -0.87
N PHE A 365 -14.28 -31.93 -0.84
CA PHE A 365 -15.69 -32.30 -1.01
C PHE A 365 -16.40 -32.53 0.33
N ASN A 366 -15.69 -32.40 1.45
CA ASN A 366 -16.29 -32.52 2.77
C ASN A 366 -17.20 -31.32 3.06
N ASN A 367 -18.51 -31.61 3.09
CA ASN A 367 -19.61 -30.79 3.60
C ASN A 367 -19.82 -29.42 2.98
N LEU A 368 -20.69 -29.38 1.97
CA LEU A 368 -21.57 -28.22 1.76
C LEU A 368 -23.00 -28.73 1.50
N ASP A 369 -23.61 -29.32 2.53
CA ASP A 369 -25.08 -29.40 2.62
C ASP A 369 -25.60 -27.97 2.75
N TRP A 370 -25.87 -27.31 1.63
CA TRP A 370 -26.56 -26.04 1.62
C TRP A 370 -28.03 -26.30 1.93
N SER A 371 -28.49 -25.81 3.07
CA SER A 371 -29.90 -25.82 3.45
C SER A 371 -30.43 -24.39 3.52
N ILE A 372 -31.68 -24.19 3.11
CA ILE A 372 -32.37 -22.92 3.31
C ILE A 372 -32.77 -22.86 4.78
N ILE A 373 -32.09 -22.04 5.56
CA ILE A 373 -32.40 -21.86 6.98
C ILE A 373 -33.54 -20.83 7.08
N PRO A 374 -34.72 -21.19 7.60
CA PRO A 374 -35.76 -20.21 7.91
C PRO A 374 -35.22 -19.19 8.92
N THR A 375 -35.50 -17.89 8.74
CA THR A 375 -34.95 -16.79 9.58
C THR A 375 -35.11 -17.04 11.09
N GLN A 376 -36.15 -17.78 11.47
CA GLN A 376 -36.49 -18.12 12.86
C GLN A 376 -35.63 -19.25 13.47
N GLN A 377 -34.91 -20.02 12.65
CA GLN A 377 -34.07 -21.15 13.08
C GLN A 377 -32.56 -20.87 12.95
N VAL A 378 -32.19 -19.68 12.47
CA VAL A 378 -30.80 -19.25 12.26
C VAL A 378 -29.96 -19.36 13.55
N THR A 379 -30.54 -19.07 14.71
CA THR A 379 -29.85 -19.17 16.01
C THR A 379 -29.57 -20.61 16.47
N LYS A 380 -30.22 -21.62 15.87
CA LYS A 380 -30.06 -23.04 16.23
C LYS A 380 -28.92 -23.74 15.49
N PHE A 381 -28.50 -23.19 14.35
CA PHE A 381 -27.50 -23.78 13.43
C PHE A 381 -26.21 -22.99 13.32
N LEU A 382 -26.18 -21.77 13.85
CA LEU A 382 -24.98 -20.97 13.95
C LEU A 382 -24.31 -21.28 15.29
N SER A 383 -22.98 -21.40 15.30
CA SER A 383 -22.24 -21.47 16.56
C SER A 383 -22.53 -20.23 17.39
N ASP A 384 -22.54 -20.38 18.72
CA ASP A 384 -22.72 -19.24 19.62
C ASP A 384 -21.72 -18.12 19.29
N ASP A 385 -20.50 -18.45 18.85
CA ASP A 385 -19.49 -17.50 18.37
C ASP A 385 -19.89 -16.71 17.10
N TYR A 386 -20.58 -17.34 16.14
CA TYR A 386 -21.03 -16.66 14.93
C TYR A 386 -22.28 -15.82 15.18
N VAL A 387 -23.18 -16.29 16.06
CA VAL A 387 -24.32 -15.48 16.54
C VAL A 387 -23.81 -14.30 17.36
N LYS A 388 -22.76 -14.49 18.16
CA LYS A 388 -22.08 -13.42 18.91
C LYS A 388 -21.39 -12.45 17.96
N GLN A 389 -20.62 -12.90 16.95
CA GLN A 389 -20.05 -11.99 15.93
C GLN A 389 -21.09 -11.20 15.14
N MET A 390 -22.25 -11.80 14.83
CA MET A 390 -23.36 -11.12 14.16
C MET A 390 -24.07 -10.13 15.10
N LYS A 391 -24.29 -10.50 16.36
CA LYS A 391 -24.83 -9.61 17.40
C LYS A 391 -23.85 -8.49 17.70
N ASP A 392 -22.58 -8.78 17.92
CA ASP A 392 -21.50 -7.81 18.12
C ASP A 392 -21.37 -6.87 16.91
N LYS A 393 -21.55 -7.35 15.67
CA LYS A 393 -21.63 -6.48 14.47
C LYS A 393 -22.91 -5.62 14.41
N THR A 394 -24.01 -6.10 14.97
CA THR A 394 -25.30 -5.39 14.97
C THR A 394 -25.42 -4.43 16.15
N ASP A 395 -24.78 -4.76 17.27
CA ASP A 395 -24.71 -4.01 18.51
C ASP A 395 -23.56 -2.98 18.43
N SER A 396 -22.44 -3.26 17.76
CA SER A 396 -21.45 -2.21 17.41
C SER A 396 -22.02 -1.14 16.48
N TRP A 397 -23.15 -1.37 15.83
CA TRP A 397 -23.88 -0.35 15.07
C TRP A 397 -24.88 0.44 15.92
N LYS A 398 -25.11 0.03 17.17
CA LYS A 398 -26.12 0.61 18.09
C LYS A 398 -25.53 1.19 19.38
N THR A 399 -24.34 0.77 19.83
CA THR A 399 -23.73 1.21 21.09
C THR A 399 -22.42 1.99 20.90
N ASP A 400 -22.46 3.06 20.10
CA ASP A 400 -21.59 4.23 20.31
C ASP A 400 -22.31 5.29 21.17
N HIS A 401 -23.21 4.85 22.05
CA HIS A 401 -23.74 5.65 23.14
C HIS A 401 -22.98 5.27 24.41
N ILE A 402 -22.03 6.12 24.76
CA ILE A 402 -21.37 6.11 26.07
C ILE A 402 -22.46 6.46 27.10
N ASP A 403 -22.75 5.55 28.02
CA ASP A 403 -23.41 5.89 29.28
C ASP A 403 -22.46 5.56 30.43
N CYS A 404 -22.16 6.58 31.24
CA CYS A 404 -21.24 6.52 32.35
C CYS A 404 -22.01 6.23 33.64
N SER A 405 -21.90 5.01 34.18
CA SER A 405 -22.09 4.77 35.63
C SER A 405 -21.50 3.42 36.09
N ASN A 406 -20.48 3.52 36.97
CA ASN A 406 -19.62 2.53 37.68
C ASN A 406 -20.31 1.28 38.30
N PRO A 407 -19.60 0.24 38.88
CA PRO A 407 -18.16 0.11 39.17
C PRO A 407 -17.47 -1.24 38.81
N VAL A 408 -16.13 -1.19 38.91
CA VAL A 408 -15.06 -2.19 38.72
C VAL A 408 -15.16 -3.47 39.58
N VAL A 409 -14.87 -4.63 38.98
CA VAL A 409 -13.99 -5.69 39.56
C VAL A 409 -13.23 -6.42 38.44
N GLU A 410 -11.90 -6.26 38.42
CA GLU A 410 -10.87 -7.01 37.66
C GLU A 410 -10.25 -8.12 38.57
N PRO A 411 -9.32 -9.03 38.15
CA PRO A 411 -8.42 -8.97 36.97
C PRO A 411 -8.15 -10.31 36.21
N SER A 412 -7.62 -10.24 34.99
CA SER A 412 -6.21 -10.63 34.69
C SER A 412 -5.85 -10.73 33.19
N LEU A 413 -5.28 -9.63 32.70
CA LEU A 413 -3.90 -9.53 32.17
C LEU A 413 -3.53 -9.78 30.70
N LEU A 414 -4.42 -9.98 29.72
CA LEU A 414 -3.91 -10.01 28.33
C LEU A 414 -4.78 -9.51 27.16
N ASP A 415 -5.97 -8.97 27.38
CA ASP A 415 -6.85 -8.53 26.27
C ASP A 415 -6.97 -6.99 26.10
N SER A 416 -6.31 -6.16 26.91
CA SER A 416 -6.65 -4.73 27.05
C SER A 416 -5.76 -3.70 26.34
N HIS A 417 -4.79 -4.10 25.50
CA HIS A 417 -3.87 -3.13 24.86
C HIS A 417 -3.72 -3.27 23.35
N ASN A 418 -4.78 -3.71 22.66
CA ASN A 418 -4.82 -3.54 21.21
C ASN A 418 -5.01 -2.05 20.91
N MET A 419 -4.04 -1.43 20.23
CA MET A 419 -4.17 -0.07 19.72
C MET A 419 -5.40 0.02 18.81
N GLU A 420 -6.19 1.07 18.97
CA GLU A 420 -7.25 1.39 18.02
C GLU A 420 -6.64 1.72 16.64
N ARG A 421 -7.16 1.06 15.62
CA ARG A 421 -6.75 1.17 14.22
C ARG A 421 -6.74 2.62 13.72
N ASP A 422 -5.66 3.01 13.06
CA ASP A 422 -5.72 4.00 11.98
C ASP A 422 -4.98 3.44 10.75
N THR A 423 -5.72 3.18 9.67
CA THR A 423 -5.17 2.58 8.43
C THR A 423 -4.95 3.63 7.35
N ALA A 424 -5.11 4.92 7.67
CA ALA A 424 -5.13 6.03 6.72
C ALA A 424 -3.84 6.88 6.68
N ASP A 425 -2.96 6.79 7.69
CA ASP A 425 -1.93 7.80 7.98
C ASP A 425 -0.48 7.29 7.84
N ASN A 426 -0.30 6.09 7.28
CA ASN A 426 0.98 5.37 7.16
C ASN A 426 1.69 5.14 8.51
N SER A 427 0.97 5.05 9.64
CA SER A 427 1.55 4.86 10.98
C SER A 427 2.16 3.48 11.22
N CYS A 428 1.94 2.50 10.34
CA CYS A 428 2.24 1.08 10.60
C CYS A 428 3.67 0.80 11.12
N ALA A 429 4.67 1.57 10.69
CA ALA A 429 6.04 1.46 11.19
C ALA A 429 6.14 1.89 12.66
N TYR A 430 5.51 3.01 13.02
CA TYR A 430 5.44 3.54 14.37
C TYR A 430 4.64 2.62 15.30
N ASP A 431 3.46 2.15 14.87
CA ASP A 431 2.62 1.26 15.66
C ASP A 431 3.35 -0.06 15.98
N THR A 432 4.02 -0.62 14.96
CA THR A 432 4.78 -1.86 15.12
C THR A 432 5.95 -1.67 16.08
N VAL A 433 6.72 -0.59 15.94
CA VAL A 433 7.87 -0.31 16.81
C VAL A 433 7.41 -0.06 18.26
N ILE A 434 6.44 0.82 18.49
CA ILE A 434 5.94 1.14 19.83
C ILE A 434 5.35 -0.08 20.51
N THR A 435 4.51 -0.85 19.81
CA THR A 435 3.88 -2.03 20.39
C THR A 435 4.91 -3.08 20.81
N LEU A 436 5.92 -3.32 19.98
CA LEU A 436 6.98 -4.29 20.30
C LEU A 436 7.88 -3.80 21.44
N LEU A 437 8.24 -2.51 21.46
CA LEU A 437 9.05 -1.92 22.51
C LEU A 437 8.31 -1.89 23.85
N TYR A 438 7.03 -1.54 23.85
CA TYR A 438 6.19 -1.54 25.05
C TYR A 438 6.09 -2.95 25.64
N ASN A 439 5.79 -3.95 24.82
CA ASN A 439 5.73 -5.33 25.28
C ASN A 439 7.08 -5.85 25.78
N ALA A 440 8.18 -5.47 25.13
CA ALA A 440 9.53 -5.80 25.60
C ALA A 440 9.87 -5.10 26.94
N TRP A 441 9.40 -3.86 27.12
CA TRP A 441 9.55 -3.11 28.36
C TRP A 441 8.69 -3.71 29.50
N LEU A 442 7.43 -4.11 29.24
CA LEU A 442 6.58 -4.83 30.21
C LEU A 442 7.23 -6.13 30.71
N ASP A 443 8.03 -6.76 29.85
CA ASP A 443 8.76 -7.97 30.22
C ASP A 443 9.86 -7.69 31.25
N LYS A 444 10.43 -6.50 31.29
CA LYS A 444 11.38 -6.11 32.31
C LYS A 444 11.25 -4.62 32.59
N PRO A 445 10.19 -4.19 33.32
CA PRO A 445 9.94 -2.79 33.58
C PRO A 445 11.15 -2.22 34.29
N SER A 446 11.77 -1.24 33.66
CA SER A 446 13.02 -0.63 34.13
C SER A 446 12.78 0.86 34.23
N SER A 447 13.19 1.48 35.34
CA SER A 447 13.10 2.94 35.49
C SER A 447 14.01 3.62 34.46
N VAL A 448 13.69 4.84 34.06
CA VAL A 448 14.46 5.67 33.11
C VAL A 448 15.95 5.74 33.46
N LEU A 449 16.27 5.63 34.76
CA LEU A 449 17.62 5.57 35.31
C LEU A 449 18.43 4.31 34.92
N ALA A 450 17.79 3.30 34.32
CA ALA A 450 18.42 2.05 33.89
C ALA A 450 19.06 2.13 32.49
N PHE A 451 18.92 3.26 31.77
CA PHE A 451 19.42 3.44 30.40
C PHE A 451 20.33 4.67 30.25
N PRO A 452 21.42 4.81 31.03
CA PRO A 452 22.35 5.93 30.87
C PRO A 452 22.90 6.05 29.43
N GLU A 453 22.93 4.94 28.68
CA GLU A 453 23.31 4.88 27.27
C GLU A 453 22.33 5.55 26.30
N LEU A 454 21.05 5.62 26.64
CA LEU A 454 19.99 6.24 25.84
C LEU A 454 19.58 7.62 26.37
N SER A 455 20.21 8.10 27.44
CA SER A 455 19.81 9.32 28.18
C SER A 455 19.68 10.60 27.34
N ASN A 456 20.39 10.70 26.22
CA ASN A 456 20.39 11.86 25.32
C ASN A 456 19.53 11.67 24.05
N ASN A 457 18.72 10.62 23.97
CA ASN A 457 17.87 10.33 22.81
C ASN A 457 16.37 10.37 23.16
N LEU A 458 15.51 9.97 22.22
CA LEU A 458 14.05 10.01 22.38
C LEU A 458 13.49 8.89 23.30
N PHE A 459 14.20 7.78 23.47
CA PHE A 459 13.72 6.58 24.16
C PHE A 459 13.41 6.77 25.66
N PRO A 460 14.19 7.52 26.47
CA PRO A 460 13.82 7.85 27.84
C PRO A 460 12.42 8.45 27.98
N ALA A 461 12.07 9.41 27.11
CA ALA A 461 10.75 10.03 27.12
C ALA A 461 9.64 9.03 26.74
N ILE A 462 9.90 8.14 25.78
CA ILE A 462 8.97 7.06 25.43
C ILE A 462 8.81 6.05 26.57
N ALA A 463 9.87 5.72 27.29
CA ALA A 463 9.82 4.81 28.44
C ALA A 463 9.02 5.41 29.62
N GLU A 464 9.07 6.73 29.83
CA GLU A 464 8.20 7.41 30.80
C GLU A 464 6.73 7.29 30.41
N LEU A 465 6.41 7.47 29.13
CA LEU A 465 5.05 7.30 28.62
C LEU A 465 4.57 5.84 28.75
N PHE A 466 5.45 4.84 28.55
CA PHE A 466 5.10 3.44 28.83
C PHE A 466 4.71 3.18 30.29
N ASP A 467 5.36 3.86 31.24
CA ASP A 467 4.98 3.77 32.66
C ASP A 467 3.61 4.40 32.91
N GLN A 468 3.29 5.52 32.25
CA GLN A 468 1.97 6.16 32.31
C GLN A 468 0.87 5.29 31.68
N VAL A 469 1.16 4.65 30.54
CA VAL A 469 0.27 3.66 29.91
C VAL A 469 -0.01 2.49 30.85
N ASN A 470 1.03 1.96 31.49
CA ASN A 470 0.90 0.86 32.45
C ASN A 470 0.11 1.26 33.71
N ARG A 471 0.08 2.55 34.06
CA ARG A 471 -0.75 3.11 35.14
C ARG A 471 -2.17 3.48 34.69
N GLY A 472 -2.51 3.29 33.41
CA GLY A 472 -3.80 3.66 32.83
C GLY A 472 -4.02 5.17 32.72
N GLN A 473 -2.94 5.96 32.72
CA GLN A 473 -2.99 7.43 32.63
C GLN A 473 -2.89 7.94 31.19
N GLU A 474 -2.34 7.13 30.29
CA GLU A 474 -2.11 7.40 28.87
C GLU A 474 -2.45 6.14 28.05
N SER A 475 -2.62 6.29 26.75
CA SER A 475 -2.79 5.18 25.80
C SER A 475 -1.52 4.95 24.98
N LEU A 476 -1.36 3.72 24.44
CA LEU A 476 -0.28 3.43 23.49
C LEU A 476 -0.37 4.29 22.23
N THR A 477 -1.59 4.68 21.84
CA THR A 477 -1.87 5.58 20.73
C THR A 477 -1.28 6.97 20.97
N GLU A 478 -1.47 7.53 22.16
CA GLU A 478 -0.88 8.83 22.54
C GLU A 478 0.65 8.76 22.61
N THR A 479 1.20 7.65 23.11
CA THR A 479 2.66 7.42 23.14
C THR A 479 3.25 7.35 21.73
N ARG A 480 2.56 6.68 20.80
CA ARG A 480 2.92 6.65 19.38
C ARG A 480 2.89 8.05 18.75
N ASP A 481 1.83 8.82 18.98
CA ASP A 481 1.68 10.13 18.36
C ASP A 481 2.72 11.13 18.89
N TYR A 482 3.07 11.05 20.17
CA TYR A 482 4.22 11.74 20.74
C TYR A 482 5.52 11.34 20.02
N MET A 483 5.77 10.04 19.82
CA MET A 483 6.95 9.55 19.10
C MET A 483 7.04 10.12 17.68
N ARG A 484 5.91 10.13 16.95
CA ARG A 484 5.82 10.68 15.60
C ARG A 484 6.14 12.17 15.57
N GLN A 485 5.60 12.94 16.50
CA GLN A 485 5.84 14.37 16.61
C GLN A 485 7.30 14.67 16.90
N ALA A 486 7.90 13.96 17.85
CA ALA A 486 9.29 14.13 18.22
C ALA A 486 10.24 13.76 17.07
N LEU A 487 9.96 12.66 16.34
CA LEU A 487 10.74 12.25 15.18
C LEU A 487 10.65 13.26 14.03
N CYS A 488 9.44 13.76 13.73
CA CYS A 488 9.23 14.80 12.72
C CYS A 488 9.97 16.10 13.07
N ALA A 489 10.00 16.48 14.35
CA ALA A 489 10.75 17.66 14.79
C ALA A 489 12.27 17.49 14.69
N GLN A 490 12.79 16.29 15.00
CA GLN A 490 14.24 16.02 14.98
C GLN A 490 14.79 15.82 13.56
N ARG A 491 14.09 15.08 12.70
CA ARG A 491 14.51 14.77 11.32
C ARG A 491 13.34 14.96 10.34
N PRO A 492 12.93 16.21 10.05
CA PRO A 492 11.74 16.48 9.21
C PRO A 492 11.87 15.97 7.77
N ASN A 493 13.10 15.80 7.27
CA ASN A 493 13.36 15.24 5.94
C ASN A 493 13.24 13.71 5.89
N GLU A 494 13.32 13.02 7.03
CA GLU A 494 13.20 11.55 7.14
C GLU A 494 11.82 11.13 7.66
N PHE A 495 11.19 11.97 8.50
CA PHE A 495 9.89 11.71 9.08
C PHE A 495 8.95 12.89 8.80
N SER A 496 7.96 12.62 7.97
CA SER A 496 6.88 13.56 7.64
C SER A 496 5.52 12.88 7.83
N TYR A 497 4.55 13.63 8.34
CA TYR A 497 3.20 13.11 8.58
C TYR A 497 2.52 12.70 7.27
N GLY A 498 1.89 11.53 7.29
CA GLY A 498 1.23 10.95 6.11
C GLY A 498 2.19 10.34 5.09
N GLU A 499 3.51 10.39 5.29
CA GLU A 499 4.50 9.67 4.49
C GLU A 499 4.91 8.34 5.14
N TYR A 500 5.53 7.44 4.35
CA TYR A 500 6.04 6.19 4.88
C TYR A 500 7.28 6.43 5.73
N ALA A 501 7.29 5.85 6.93
CA ALA A 501 8.46 5.86 7.79
C ALA A 501 9.26 4.56 7.67
N SER A 502 10.59 4.69 7.68
CA SER A 502 11.50 3.55 7.78
C SER A 502 11.56 3.06 9.22
N VAL A 503 11.33 1.75 9.46
CA VAL A 503 11.55 1.13 10.77
C VAL A 503 13.01 1.30 11.21
N SER A 504 13.96 1.09 10.28
CA SER A 504 15.39 1.30 10.55
C SER A 504 15.67 2.76 10.93
N GLY A 505 15.03 3.72 10.27
CA GLY A 505 15.13 5.14 10.63
C GLY A 505 14.59 5.42 12.04
N ILE A 506 13.42 4.88 12.38
CA ILE A 506 12.82 5.05 13.71
C ILE A 506 13.76 4.47 14.79
N LEU A 507 14.26 3.25 14.57
CA LEU A 507 15.16 2.57 15.50
C LEU A 507 16.53 3.26 15.61
N ASP A 508 17.04 3.86 14.53
CA ASP A 508 18.29 4.63 14.56
C ASP A 508 18.19 5.83 15.51
N VAL A 509 17.05 6.53 15.52
CA VAL A 509 16.82 7.65 16.45
C VAL A 509 16.57 7.16 17.88
N LEU A 510 15.72 6.14 18.06
CA LEU A 510 15.40 5.60 19.39
C LEU A 510 16.60 4.93 20.07
N PHE A 511 17.49 4.32 19.29
CA PHE A 511 18.68 3.63 19.80
C PHE A 511 19.97 4.41 19.58
N GLY A 512 19.89 5.69 19.23
CA GLY A 512 21.04 6.59 19.14
C GLY A 512 21.72 6.75 20.50
N CYS A 513 23.05 6.68 20.57
CA CYS A 513 23.79 6.74 21.82
C CYS A 513 24.71 7.97 21.89
N THR A 514 25.15 8.31 23.10
CA THR A 514 26.07 9.44 23.30
C THR A 514 27.45 9.13 22.75
N SER A 515 28.16 10.14 22.21
CA SER A 515 29.52 9.99 21.67
C SER A 515 30.45 9.30 22.65
N GLY A 516 31.19 8.28 22.18
CA GLY A 516 32.12 7.47 23.00
C GLY A 516 31.57 6.14 23.51
N GLN A 517 30.28 5.85 23.33
CA GLN A 517 29.69 4.56 23.73
C GLN A 517 29.85 3.44 22.71
N ILE A 518 29.95 3.80 21.43
CA ILE A 518 30.35 2.89 20.36
C ILE A 518 31.63 3.43 19.73
N ASN A 519 32.62 2.56 19.65
CA ASN A 519 33.89 2.84 18.99
C ASN A 519 34.05 1.92 17.79
N LEU A 520 34.64 2.42 16.71
CA LEU A 520 35.00 1.63 15.54
C LEU A 520 36.46 1.24 15.65
N SER A 521 36.71 -0.05 15.81
CA SER A 521 38.04 -0.65 15.70
C SER A 521 38.32 -1.00 14.26
N TYR A 522 39.40 -0.46 13.71
CA TYR A 522 39.92 -0.83 12.41
C TYR A 522 41.18 -1.67 12.62
N SER A 523 41.18 -2.91 12.15
CA SER A 523 42.32 -3.81 12.27
C SER A 523 42.55 -4.64 11.00
N CYS A 524 43.81 -4.85 10.62
CA CYS A 524 44.14 -5.87 9.62
C CYS A 524 44.32 -7.24 10.32
N ALA A 525 44.12 -8.34 9.60
CA ALA A 525 44.24 -9.70 10.15
C ALA A 525 45.60 -10.00 10.82
N ALA A 526 46.68 -9.38 10.33
CA ALA A 526 48.04 -9.53 10.87
C ALA A 526 48.38 -8.53 12.00
N GLY A 527 47.46 -7.66 12.42
CA GLY A 527 47.64 -6.74 13.55
C GLY A 527 48.56 -5.52 13.32
N HIS A 528 49.07 -5.29 12.11
CA HIS A 528 49.97 -4.17 11.79
C HIS A 528 49.32 -2.78 11.87
N CYS A 529 48.05 -2.67 11.50
CA CYS A 529 47.28 -1.44 11.62
C CYS A 529 46.16 -1.69 12.61
N THR A 530 46.18 -0.99 13.74
CA THR A 530 45.08 -0.94 14.70
C THR A 530 44.77 0.52 15.01
N SER A 531 43.53 0.93 14.77
CA SER A 531 43.07 2.26 15.17
C SER A 531 41.65 2.19 15.69
N THR A 532 41.40 2.80 16.83
CA THR A 532 40.08 2.92 17.41
C THR A 532 39.62 4.36 17.30
N LEU A 533 38.48 4.58 16.66
CA LEU A 533 37.88 5.89 16.49
C LEU A 533 36.51 5.91 17.15
N SER A 534 36.15 7.02 17.78
CA SER A 534 34.78 7.20 18.25
C SER A 534 33.85 7.36 17.05
N ALA A 535 32.73 6.64 17.03
CA ALA A 535 31.75 6.74 15.97
C ALA A 535 31.03 8.11 16.07
N PRO A 536 31.04 8.96 15.02
CA PRO A 536 30.46 10.31 15.07
C PRO A 536 28.92 10.30 15.10
N HIS A 537 28.29 9.28 14.53
CA HIS A 537 26.89 8.94 14.70
C HIS A 537 26.81 7.46 15.06
N ALA A 538 26.34 7.17 16.27
CA ALA A 538 26.32 5.83 16.82
C ALA A 538 24.92 5.51 17.32
N SER A 539 24.37 4.40 16.86
CA SER A 539 23.13 3.82 17.36
C SER A 539 23.35 2.34 17.62
N PHE A 540 22.58 1.76 18.55
CA PHE A 540 22.56 0.30 18.75
C PHE A 540 21.74 -0.44 17.67
N LEU A 541 21.63 0.16 16.48
CA LEU A 541 21.11 -0.43 15.25
C LEU A 541 22.28 -0.86 14.37
N VAL A 542 22.43 -2.16 14.20
CA VAL A 542 23.49 -2.76 13.38
C VAL A 542 22.94 -3.09 12.00
N SER A 543 23.46 -2.43 10.97
CA SER A 543 23.14 -2.76 9.58
C SER A 543 24.05 -3.89 9.07
N LEU A 544 23.44 -5.02 8.68
CA LEU A 544 24.13 -6.19 8.15
C LEU A 544 24.16 -6.12 6.61
N GLU A 545 25.13 -5.40 6.05
CA GLU A 545 25.35 -5.32 4.60
C GLU A 545 26.33 -6.41 4.13
N SER A 546 25.86 -7.35 3.29
CA SER A 546 26.71 -8.27 2.51
C SER A 546 27.78 -9.07 3.26
N THR A 547 27.43 -9.73 4.37
CA THR A 547 28.42 -10.57 5.08
C THR A 547 28.30 -12.05 4.73
N ALA A 548 29.44 -12.74 4.66
CA ALA A 548 29.57 -14.19 4.47
C ALA A 548 29.02 -15.02 5.67
N SER A 549 28.49 -14.35 6.70
CA SER A 549 27.98 -14.97 7.92
C SER A 549 26.58 -15.56 7.70
N THR A 550 26.41 -16.83 8.05
CA THR A 550 25.13 -17.57 7.86
C THR A 550 24.07 -17.24 8.92
N SER A 551 24.44 -16.59 10.03
CA SER A 551 23.54 -16.25 11.14
C SER A 551 23.93 -14.94 11.85
N VAL A 552 23.02 -14.39 12.65
CA VAL A 552 23.28 -13.17 13.45
C VAL A 552 24.39 -13.40 14.47
N GLU A 553 24.40 -14.58 15.11
CA GLU A 553 25.45 -14.93 16.07
C GLU A 553 26.82 -15.06 15.40
N ALA A 554 26.88 -15.67 14.20
CA ALA A 554 28.11 -15.75 13.43
C ALA A 554 28.66 -14.35 13.08
N TRP A 555 27.77 -13.36 12.90
CA TRP A 555 28.18 -11.97 12.73
C TRP A 555 28.71 -11.35 14.03
N CYS A 556 28.02 -11.53 15.16
CA CYS A 556 28.47 -11.00 16.46
C CYS A 556 29.87 -11.55 16.84
N SER A 557 30.10 -12.83 16.53
CA SER A 557 31.37 -13.53 16.73
C SER A 557 32.44 -13.23 15.66
N SER A 558 32.10 -12.48 14.61
CA SER A 558 33.04 -12.20 13.50
C SER A 558 34.18 -11.26 13.89
N GLN A 559 35.23 -11.25 13.07
CA GLN A 559 36.36 -10.34 13.20
C GLN A 559 36.06 -8.91 12.71
N GLY A 560 34.84 -8.65 12.21
CA GLY A 560 34.44 -7.38 11.61
C GLY A 560 34.16 -7.49 10.11
N SER A 561 33.71 -6.38 9.52
CA SER A 561 33.39 -6.28 8.09
C SER A 561 34.59 -5.75 7.30
N GLU A 562 34.81 -6.24 6.09
CA GLU A 562 35.88 -5.73 5.22
C GLU A 562 35.61 -4.28 4.82
N THR A 563 36.63 -3.43 4.93
CA THR A 563 36.60 -2.07 4.39
C THR A 563 37.31 -2.04 3.04
N ARG A 564 37.10 -0.95 2.28
CA ARG A 564 37.86 -0.70 1.04
C ARG A 564 39.33 -0.31 1.27
N ARG A 565 39.77 -0.23 2.54
CA ARG A 565 41.13 0.19 2.90
C ARG A 565 42.02 -1.03 3.01
N LEU A 566 43.25 -0.90 2.52
CA LEU A 566 44.29 -1.92 2.63
C LEU A 566 45.31 -1.49 3.69
N CYS A 567 45.85 -2.48 4.40
CA CYS A 567 46.95 -2.29 5.32
C CYS A 567 48.19 -1.83 4.55
N VAL A 568 48.81 -0.73 4.95
CA VAL A 568 50.00 -0.18 4.28
C VAL A 568 51.22 -1.11 4.41
N VAL A 569 51.24 -1.99 5.41
CA VAL A 569 52.36 -2.90 5.69
C VAL A 569 52.20 -4.24 4.97
N CYS A 570 51.05 -4.91 5.10
CA CYS A 570 50.84 -6.25 4.55
C CYS A 570 49.89 -6.33 3.35
N SER A 571 49.33 -5.21 2.90
CA SER A 571 48.36 -5.12 1.80
C SER A 571 47.06 -5.92 1.98
N GLU A 572 46.84 -6.52 3.15
CA GLU A 572 45.59 -7.19 3.52
C GLU A 572 44.46 -6.17 3.77
N GLY A 573 43.21 -6.60 3.55
CA GLY A 573 42.04 -5.80 3.86
C GLY A 573 41.98 -5.38 5.33
N ILE A 574 41.62 -4.12 5.59
CA ILE A 574 41.34 -3.64 6.94
C ILE A 574 39.89 -3.99 7.27
N LEU A 575 39.69 -4.71 8.37
CA LEU A 575 38.39 -5.01 8.94
C LEU A 575 37.94 -3.88 9.87
N VAL A 576 36.64 -3.60 9.88
CA VAL A 576 36.00 -2.70 10.84
C VAL A 576 35.06 -3.47 11.76
N LYS A 577 35.21 -3.27 13.06
CA LYS A 577 34.37 -3.88 14.09
C LYS A 577 33.84 -2.81 15.05
N GLN A 578 32.54 -2.84 15.34
CA GLN A 578 31.93 -2.02 16.38
C GLN A 578 32.29 -2.60 17.75
N MET A 579 32.81 -1.75 18.62
CA MET A 579 33.18 -2.03 19.99
C MET A 579 32.24 -1.25 20.92
N TYR A 580 31.63 -1.95 21.86
CA TYR A 580 30.68 -1.38 22.81
C TYR A 580 31.36 -1.14 24.15
N THR A 581 31.15 0.05 24.72
CA THR A 581 31.70 0.41 26.04
C THR A 581 30.87 -0.22 27.18
N TYR A 582 29.56 -0.40 26.96
CA TYR A 582 28.63 -1.04 27.90
C TYR A 582 27.67 -1.96 27.14
N PRO A 583 27.11 -3.00 27.78
CA PRO A 583 26.08 -3.82 27.16
C PRO A 583 24.78 -3.01 27.02
N PRO A 584 24.31 -2.69 25.80
CA PRO A 584 23.07 -1.93 25.63
C PRO A 584 21.87 -2.73 26.09
N TYR A 585 20.82 -2.09 26.57
CA TYR A 585 19.62 -2.82 26.93
C TYR A 585 18.91 -3.44 25.72
N PHE A 586 18.84 -2.70 24.60
CA PHE A 586 18.34 -3.17 23.32
C PHE A 586 19.42 -3.08 22.25
N ILE A 587 19.49 -4.09 21.40
CA ILE A 587 20.27 -4.07 20.17
C ILE A 587 19.36 -4.53 19.03
N ALA A 588 19.37 -3.80 17.92
CA ALA A 588 18.61 -4.13 16.74
C ALA A 588 19.55 -4.50 15.59
N PHE A 589 19.12 -5.44 14.76
CA PHE A 589 19.84 -5.87 13.56
C PHE A 589 18.95 -5.63 12.34
N ASP A 590 19.45 -4.85 11.38
CA ASP A 590 18.80 -4.57 10.11
C ASP A 590 19.43 -5.40 8.98
N PHE A 591 18.60 -5.96 8.10
CA PHE A 591 18.99 -6.89 7.05
C PHE A 591 18.75 -6.27 5.67
N VAL A 592 19.80 -5.78 5.02
CA VAL A 592 19.69 -5.01 3.75
C VAL A 592 19.54 -5.93 2.52
N ALA A 593 20.09 -7.15 2.54
CA ALA A 593 19.82 -8.20 1.55
C ALA A 593 20.40 -9.57 1.98
N GLY A 594 19.58 -10.64 1.95
CA GLY A 594 20.03 -12.03 2.16
C GLY A 594 19.17 -12.83 3.15
N ALA A 595 19.15 -14.15 3.00
CA ALA A 595 18.50 -15.06 3.97
C ALA A 595 19.51 -15.36 5.10
N VAL A 596 19.46 -14.59 6.18
CA VAL A 596 20.27 -14.81 7.38
C VAL A 596 19.46 -15.59 8.42
N HIS A 597 20.06 -16.59 9.05
CA HIS A 597 19.44 -17.28 10.17
C HIS A 597 19.37 -16.36 11.41
N ILE A 598 18.18 -16.14 11.95
CA ILE A 598 17.97 -15.33 13.16
C ILE A 598 18.07 -16.25 14.38
N ASP A 599 19.18 -16.17 15.10
CA ASP A 599 19.42 -16.95 16.31
C ASP A 599 18.50 -16.50 17.46
N ARG A 600 18.04 -17.46 18.29
CA ARG A 600 17.25 -17.14 19.50
C ARG A 600 18.06 -16.46 20.60
N LYS A 601 19.37 -16.64 20.57
CA LYS A 601 20.33 -16.12 21.53
C LYS A 601 21.59 -15.73 20.79
N VAL A 602 22.08 -14.53 21.06
CA VAL A 602 23.35 -14.03 20.51
C VAL A 602 24.26 -13.53 21.64
N TYR A 603 25.55 -13.44 21.39
CA TYR A 603 26.56 -13.04 22.34
C TYR A 603 27.28 -11.79 21.84
N LEU A 604 27.17 -10.69 22.59
CA LEU A 604 27.85 -9.45 22.27
C LEU A 604 29.13 -9.34 23.10
N ASN A 605 30.28 -9.22 22.45
CA ASN A 605 31.54 -9.03 23.17
C ASN A 605 31.67 -7.57 23.65
N VAL A 606 31.67 -7.38 24.96
CA VAL A 606 31.85 -6.08 25.62
C VAL A 606 33.09 -6.20 26.51
N HIS A 607 34.16 -5.48 26.16
CA HIS A 607 35.44 -5.52 26.88
C HIS A 607 35.98 -6.95 27.14
N GLY A 608 35.85 -7.86 26.18
CA GLY A 608 36.33 -9.24 26.30
C GLY A 608 35.38 -10.18 27.08
N THR A 609 34.23 -9.69 27.51
CA THR A 609 33.18 -10.51 28.12
C THR A 609 32.03 -10.70 27.14
N ASP A 610 31.62 -11.95 26.92
CA ASP A 610 30.48 -12.26 26.06
C ASP A 610 29.16 -12.13 26.82
N VAL A 611 28.41 -11.08 26.49
CA VAL A 611 27.13 -10.77 27.13
C VAL A 611 25.99 -11.42 26.34
N PRO A 612 25.14 -12.26 26.97
CA PRO A 612 24.07 -12.95 26.27
C PRO A 612 22.85 -12.03 26.03
N TYR A 613 22.36 -12.01 24.80
CA TYR A 613 21.12 -11.38 24.38
C TYR A 613 20.13 -12.43 23.87
N HIS A 614 18.84 -12.21 24.15
CA HIS A 614 17.77 -13.09 23.71
C HIS A 614 16.89 -12.38 22.68
N LEU A 615 16.52 -13.08 21.61
CA LEU A 615 15.60 -12.55 20.60
C LEU A 615 14.24 -12.25 21.25
N LYS A 616 13.85 -10.97 21.24
CA LYS A 616 12.57 -10.51 21.80
C LYS A 616 11.51 -10.21 20.75
N SER A 617 11.93 -9.66 19.61
CA SER A 617 11.00 -9.33 18.54
C SER A 617 11.62 -9.46 17.16
N VAL A 618 10.77 -9.62 16.15
CA VAL A 618 11.15 -9.60 14.74
C VAL A 618 10.16 -8.69 14.02
N ILE A 619 10.67 -7.70 13.30
CA ILE A 619 9.88 -6.85 12.41
C ILE A 619 10.21 -7.26 10.98
N TYR A 620 9.19 -7.50 10.17
CA TYR A 620 9.36 -7.77 8.75
C TYR A 620 8.26 -7.10 7.96
N HIS A 621 8.60 -6.67 6.74
CA HIS A 621 7.65 -6.04 5.85
C HIS A 621 6.92 -7.12 5.02
N GLY A 622 5.58 -7.08 5.03
CA GLY A 622 4.73 -8.02 4.30
C GLY A 622 3.41 -7.38 3.91
N ARG A 623 2.89 -7.65 2.71
CA ARG A 623 1.57 -7.16 2.25
C ARG A 623 1.37 -5.64 2.43
N SER A 624 2.41 -4.85 2.15
CA SER A 624 2.42 -3.37 2.15
C SER A 624 2.33 -2.68 3.53
N HIS A 625 2.67 -3.37 4.62
CA HIS A 625 2.80 -2.81 5.97
C HIS A 625 3.86 -3.58 6.76
N PHE A 626 4.21 -3.10 7.96
CA PHE A 626 5.10 -3.80 8.88
C PHE A 626 4.32 -4.77 9.77
N ILE A 627 4.83 -6.00 9.90
CA ILE A 627 4.31 -7.01 10.80
C ILE A 627 5.37 -7.24 11.89
N GLY A 628 4.94 -7.12 13.13
CA GLY A 628 5.73 -7.45 14.31
C GLY A 628 5.44 -8.85 14.80
N ARG A 629 6.47 -9.56 15.26
CA ARG A 629 6.32 -10.73 16.11
C ARG A 629 7.04 -10.47 17.43
N TYR A 630 6.36 -10.70 18.54
CA TYR A 630 6.90 -10.55 19.88
C TYR A 630 6.98 -11.90 20.59
N ILE A 631 8.08 -12.16 21.29
CA ILE A 631 8.31 -13.39 22.06
C ILE A 631 8.28 -13.04 23.54
N ASP A 632 7.22 -13.48 24.23
CA ASP A 632 7.06 -13.20 25.66
C ASP A 632 7.99 -14.06 26.55
N LYS A 633 8.03 -13.80 27.86
CA LYS A 633 8.83 -14.58 28.83
C LYS A 633 8.58 -16.08 28.80
N ARG A 634 7.39 -16.51 28.36
CA ARG A 634 6.98 -17.92 28.29
C ARG A 634 7.33 -18.55 26.95
N GLY A 635 7.94 -17.79 26.04
CA GLY A 635 8.30 -18.22 24.69
C GLY A 635 7.12 -18.28 23.72
N ARG A 636 5.96 -17.70 24.07
CA ARG A 636 4.81 -17.60 23.16
C ARG A 636 5.06 -16.47 22.16
N ILE A 637 4.64 -16.70 20.92
CA ILE A 637 4.80 -15.75 19.82
C ILE A 637 3.48 -15.02 19.62
N TRP A 638 3.51 -13.72 19.89
CA TRP A 638 2.43 -12.78 19.60
C TRP A 638 2.66 -12.18 18.22
N VAL A 639 1.61 -12.15 17.40
CA VAL A 639 1.67 -11.53 16.07
C VAL A 639 0.95 -10.20 16.16
N TYR A 640 1.69 -9.14 15.85
CA TYR A 640 1.15 -7.81 15.68
C TYR A 640 1.14 -7.50 14.17
N ASP A 641 -0.05 -7.48 13.59
CA ASP A 641 -0.24 -6.97 12.24
C ASP A 641 -0.40 -5.46 12.38
N GLY A 642 0.51 -4.65 11.85
CA GLY A 642 0.42 -3.19 11.89
C GLY A 642 -0.82 -2.60 11.18
N MET A 643 -1.79 -3.43 10.79
CA MET A 643 -3.11 -3.07 10.27
C MET A 643 -4.31 -3.65 11.06
N SER A 644 -4.11 -4.47 12.10
CA SER A 644 -5.21 -5.23 12.76
C SER A 644 -6.15 -4.38 13.59
#